data_AF-A0A7C7P4E8-F1
#
_entry.id   AF-A0A7C7P4E8-F1
#
_cell.length_a   1.000
_cell.length_b   1.000
_cell.length_c   1.000
_cell.angle_alpha   90.00
_cell.angle_beta   90.00
_cell.angle_gamma   90.00
#
_symmetry.space_group_name_H-M   'P 1'
#
loop_
_entity.id
_entity.type
_entity.pdbx_description
1 polymer ?
#
loop_
_entity_poly.entity_id
_entity_poly.type
_entity_poly.pdbx_seq_one_letter_code
_entity_poly.pdbx_strand_id
1 'polypeptide(L)'
;MKIPATIKPYIEEIAQCLWSKNASIMIGAGFSMNAQPHFDNVKKFPNWQELGNVFFRKVRGEDIQHAKYNFFDPLKLAYEVEANFGRAVLDNLLRENIPDSDHKPSKLHYSLLNLPWTDVFTTNYDTLLERAADSVSERNYKVIVNKEDLIHSVSPRIVKLHGCFAASTPLIINEEDYRTYPTKFAPFVNTVQQALLENTLCLIGFSGDDPNFLKWIGWIRDNLGEKNSPKIYLIGVLGLTPSQEKTLSQYNITSVDLSLCEGVEGSHYNAIKLFIDYCTKQKNSERVHWDINKGAYSKEINEKKIDFSNLHNELVTTVQTWQQDRQSYPGWLVAPKQYREVLWNRTSNWHSLFTLNSDELDFKLVFCFLYEFLWRKEKSLIPIFDHEVDFLEKYLISWESYEDDAEVTREKAFFITIALLRYFREEGKNDSWLKFYRIAKSIAKTLDEKESLTNQYALFLLFENESVKLFDVLSKWNTESSSPYWMYRKASILAEVGECITAKENLEKALIRVRKKINNSLIISSYSNVSLESYILTLLDEVCISIKFKDRVYEVENTDYSERLDDLKQFECDPRLEKYLLTLNINHEPAILKSVTTKSGFDIGSKQTVQHYMHDNKEYIDAFRFLKFCEDAGIPFRLPHVAIAKSGAQSAIKRLSFAAPYWSMVTMIRTHDEKSIELLFTRECLSDYDLDFVDKLANKYLTLLNRYTTGKGCLYEYGLFLPEALSRMCSKSRIETRDRILELLILIYKQKNKNKNFSNINKLFKRLLNSYNHTELFERLPVLVDLSCELVSEDYSHYDRYSFPNPISYISLKEDANFGGIKINPKTITSLIASLHSEVSEVRGEALITLNQLFTLKILNKTQIKSFKTNLLKKLDNYGLPITNVFYKFYFLELFNCDKTLLRSFKEYLLSTSPQSQSKQKEPKSFGLSDMPDAFTVELSGSFRYVNWEVEELEIHVKKILAWWESDKNIVEKQQKADVFGFDVQKEMWVRFSKIVECLYKTVVNFELKKFRAQLSNMCFEFEEKGFNSLYLKAVLLSYLELNATKFYNELGNALASEQKDIMLDAFRAINHLINVSGDYVKDILGLLSNFMMFSNSSLIIHAIKISKVYFKKDKELFRLYLEASILNLLEKTDKGYEQFSFDERLELRVSVGELACLIFNDYQENGQEIPSSILELRELQMSENEFSEVRNIWN
;
A
#
# COMPACT_ATOMS: atom_id res chain seq x y z
N MET A 1 41.65 14.07 -24.64
CA MET A 1 41.76 14.76 -25.94
C MET A 1 41.60 16.24 -25.69
N LYS A 2 42.63 17.04 -26.00
CA LYS A 2 42.56 18.50 -25.90
C LYS A 2 42.07 19.08 -27.22
N ILE A 3 40.97 19.83 -27.17
CA ILE A 3 40.53 20.67 -28.30
C ILE A 3 41.34 21.98 -28.21
N PRO A 4 41.98 22.44 -29.31
CA PRO A 4 42.72 23.69 -29.33
C PRO A 4 41.88 24.91 -28.95
N ALA A 5 42.49 25.88 -28.27
CA ALA A 5 41.80 27.10 -27.83
C ALA A 5 41.22 27.95 -28.97
N THR A 6 41.72 27.78 -30.20
CA THR A 6 41.29 28.53 -31.38
C THR A 6 39.93 28.08 -31.93
N ILE A 7 39.60 26.78 -31.84
CA ILE A 7 38.34 26.22 -32.36
C ILE A 7 37.33 25.87 -31.26
N LYS A 8 37.79 25.76 -30.02
CA LYS A 8 36.97 25.40 -28.85
C LYS A 8 35.72 26.29 -28.67
N PRO A 9 35.79 27.63 -28.78
CA PRO A 9 34.62 28.50 -28.61
C PRO A 9 33.50 28.18 -29.61
N TYR A 10 33.85 27.84 -30.85
CA TYR A 10 32.87 27.51 -31.88
C TYR A 10 32.19 26.16 -31.61
N ILE A 11 32.94 25.15 -31.18
CA ILE A 11 32.39 23.84 -30.82
C ILE A 11 31.48 23.96 -29.58
N GLU A 12 31.83 24.84 -28.62
CA GLU A 12 30.99 25.16 -27.46
C GLU A 12 29.69 25.86 -27.86
N GLU A 13 29.77 26.87 -28.73
CA GLU A 13 28.59 27.58 -29.27
C GLU A 13 27.66 26.60 -30.01
N ILE A 14 28.20 25.72 -30.85
CA ILE A 14 27.43 24.67 -31.54
C ILE A 14 26.76 23.72 -30.54
N ALA A 15 27.50 23.23 -29.54
CA ALA A 15 26.96 22.31 -28.54
C ALA A 15 25.84 22.97 -27.71
N GLN A 16 25.98 24.25 -27.36
CA GLN A 16 24.95 25.01 -26.66
C GLN A 16 23.69 25.19 -27.51
N CYS A 17 23.82 25.62 -28.77
CA CYS A 17 22.69 25.75 -29.69
C CYS A 17 21.98 24.40 -29.91
N LEU A 18 22.75 23.31 -30.00
CA LEU A 18 22.24 21.95 -30.17
C LEU A 18 21.38 21.52 -28.97
N TRP A 19 21.88 21.62 -27.74
CA TRP A 19 21.11 21.24 -26.56
C TRP A 19 19.93 22.19 -26.25
N SER A 20 19.99 23.43 -26.76
CA SER A 20 18.87 24.38 -26.75
C SER A 20 17.80 24.14 -27.84
N LYS A 21 17.94 23.08 -28.66
CA LYS A 21 17.07 22.77 -29.83
C LYS A 21 16.99 23.90 -30.88
N ASN A 22 18.08 24.67 -31.01
CA ASN A 22 18.22 25.76 -31.99
C ASN A 22 19.35 25.46 -32.98
N ALA A 23 19.61 24.19 -33.29
CA ALA A 23 20.62 23.78 -34.25
C ALA A 23 20.06 22.78 -35.26
N SER A 24 20.32 23.04 -36.53
CA SER A 24 20.02 22.13 -37.63
C SER A 24 21.33 21.68 -38.29
N ILE A 25 21.30 20.54 -38.96
CA ILE A 25 22.49 19.99 -39.62
C ILE A 25 22.21 19.70 -41.09
N MET A 26 23.18 20.00 -41.95
CA MET A 26 23.21 19.65 -43.37
C MET A 26 24.32 18.62 -43.59
N ILE A 27 23.93 17.46 -44.12
CA ILE A 27 24.82 16.31 -44.32
C ILE A 27 25.03 16.08 -45.81
N GLY A 28 26.30 16.03 -46.23
CA GLY A 28 26.70 15.77 -47.62
C GLY A 28 27.29 14.39 -47.85
N ALA A 29 27.68 14.11 -49.10
CA ALA A 29 28.13 12.79 -49.55
C ALA A 29 29.42 12.32 -48.84
N GLY A 30 30.24 13.25 -48.34
CA GLY A 30 31.43 12.94 -47.55
C GLY A 30 31.11 12.27 -46.21
N PHE A 31 29.90 12.42 -45.68
CA PHE A 31 29.47 11.69 -44.48
C PHE A 31 29.17 10.21 -44.80
N SER A 32 28.52 9.93 -45.93
CA SER A 32 28.22 8.58 -46.42
C SER A 32 29.47 7.73 -46.65
N MET A 33 30.63 8.35 -46.92
CA MET A 33 31.92 7.64 -47.00
C MET A 33 32.33 6.96 -45.69
N ASN A 34 31.71 7.31 -44.55
CA ASN A 34 31.93 6.65 -43.26
C ASN A 34 31.01 5.44 -43.04
N ALA A 35 30.21 5.03 -44.03
CA ALA A 35 29.35 3.86 -43.92
C ALA A 35 30.16 2.56 -43.82
N GLN A 36 29.57 1.53 -43.21
CA GLN A 36 30.24 0.24 -43.07
C GLN A 36 29.83 -0.69 -44.22
N PRO A 37 30.77 -1.21 -45.02
CA PRO A 37 30.44 -2.15 -46.08
C PRO A 37 29.93 -3.48 -45.49
N HIS A 38 29.05 -4.17 -46.20
CA HIS A 38 28.60 -5.51 -45.80
C HIS A 38 29.70 -6.58 -45.91
N PHE A 39 30.63 -6.41 -46.87
CA PHE A 39 31.76 -7.31 -47.14
C PHE A 39 33.00 -6.51 -47.56
N ASP A 40 34.21 -7.05 -47.40
CA ASP A 40 35.46 -6.30 -47.64
C ASP A 40 35.69 -5.86 -49.10
N ASN A 41 35.02 -6.50 -50.07
CA ASN A 41 35.19 -6.23 -51.52
C ASN A 41 34.07 -5.37 -52.13
N VAL A 42 33.30 -4.65 -51.33
CA VAL A 42 32.22 -3.78 -51.80
C VAL A 42 32.78 -2.50 -52.44
N LYS A 43 32.14 -2.02 -53.51
CA LYS A 43 32.48 -0.74 -54.19
C LYS A 43 32.34 0.42 -53.21
N LYS A 44 33.27 1.39 -53.19
CA LYS A 44 33.16 2.56 -52.29
C LYS A 44 32.18 3.60 -52.83
N PHE A 45 31.66 4.46 -51.95
CA PHE A 45 30.90 5.65 -52.36
C PHE A 45 31.79 6.56 -53.23
N PRO A 46 31.33 6.98 -54.43
CA PRO A 46 32.11 7.81 -55.32
C PRO A 46 32.13 9.26 -54.83
N ASN A 47 33.22 9.98 -55.11
CA ASN A 47 33.22 11.43 -55.02
C ASN A 47 32.58 12.07 -56.27
N TRP A 48 32.36 13.39 -56.22
CA TRP A 48 31.67 14.12 -57.31
C TRP A 48 32.41 14.06 -58.65
N GLN A 49 33.75 14.07 -58.63
CA GLN A 49 34.57 13.97 -59.84
C GLN A 49 34.55 12.55 -60.42
N GLU A 50 34.62 11.52 -59.57
CA GLU A 50 34.52 10.12 -59.97
C GLU A 50 33.17 9.82 -60.64
N LEU A 51 32.09 10.42 -60.13
CA LEU A 51 30.77 10.32 -60.76
C LEU A 51 30.73 11.04 -62.12
N GLY A 52 31.35 12.22 -62.22
CA GLY A 52 31.55 12.92 -63.50
C GLY A 52 32.29 12.09 -64.53
N ASN A 53 33.30 11.32 -64.11
CA ASN A 53 34.05 10.40 -64.98
C ASN A 53 33.16 9.30 -65.55
N VAL A 54 32.22 8.79 -64.76
CA VAL A 54 31.22 7.80 -65.21
C VAL A 54 30.33 8.39 -66.29
N PHE A 55 29.82 9.61 -66.09
CA PHE A 55 29.00 10.31 -67.08
C PHE A 55 29.79 10.59 -68.37
N PHE A 56 31.03 11.06 -68.24
CA PHE A 56 31.91 11.30 -69.38
C PHE A 56 32.11 10.04 -70.22
N ARG A 57 32.47 8.92 -69.57
CA ARG A 57 32.65 7.63 -70.25
C ARG A 57 31.37 7.19 -70.96
N LYS A 58 30.20 7.40 -70.34
CA LYS A 58 28.91 7.03 -70.94
C LYS A 58 28.61 7.83 -72.21
N VAL A 59 28.87 9.14 -72.20
CA VAL A 59 28.54 10.02 -73.34
C VAL A 59 29.59 9.96 -74.45
N ARG A 60 30.87 9.84 -74.10
CA ARG A 60 31.99 9.93 -75.06
C ARG A 60 32.58 8.57 -75.45
N GLY A 61 32.33 7.50 -74.69
CA GLY A 61 32.83 6.15 -74.98
C GLY A 61 34.31 5.93 -74.67
N GLU A 62 35.00 6.90 -74.06
CA GLU A 62 36.42 6.85 -73.68
C GLU A 62 36.64 7.34 -72.25
N ASP A 63 37.79 6.97 -71.67
CA ASP A 63 38.21 7.48 -70.36
C ASP A 63 38.85 8.87 -70.47
N ILE A 64 38.61 9.71 -69.46
CA ILE A 64 39.09 11.12 -69.42
C ILE A 64 40.61 11.24 -69.59
N GLN A 65 41.38 10.20 -69.25
CA GLN A 65 42.83 10.17 -69.45
C GLN A 65 43.25 10.33 -70.92
N HIS A 66 42.35 10.11 -71.88
CA HIS A 66 42.60 10.24 -73.32
C HIS A 66 41.95 11.49 -73.97
N ALA A 67 41.23 12.31 -73.19
CA ALA A 67 40.45 13.43 -73.70
C ALA A 67 41.32 14.67 -74.02
N LYS A 68 41.03 15.36 -75.13
CA LYS A 68 41.80 16.53 -75.62
C LYS A 68 41.59 17.84 -74.82
N TYR A 69 40.65 17.88 -73.89
CA TYR A 69 40.32 19.02 -73.02
C TYR A 69 39.91 18.51 -71.63
N ASN A 70 40.51 19.04 -70.55
CA ASN A 70 40.44 18.45 -69.19
C ASN A 70 39.48 19.14 -68.20
N PHE A 71 38.58 20.01 -68.68
CA PHE A 71 37.59 20.66 -67.81
C PHE A 71 36.17 20.36 -68.28
N PHE A 72 35.51 19.41 -67.62
CA PHE A 72 34.09 19.13 -67.80
C PHE A 72 33.36 19.28 -66.47
N ASP A 73 32.22 19.96 -66.51
CA ASP A 73 31.32 20.10 -65.38
C ASP A 73 30.45 18.82 -65.27
N PRO A 74 30.49 18.07 -64.15
CA PRO A 74 29.66 16.88 -63.95
C PRO A 74 28.16 17.13 -64.17
N LEU A 75 27.65 18.33 -63.87
CA LEU A 75 26.23 18.69 -64.08
C LEU A 75 25.87 18.73 -65.57
N LYS A 76 26.78 19.24 -66.41
CA LYS A 76 26.62 19.29 -67.86
C LYS A 76 26.72 17.91 -68.48
N LEU A 77 27.68 17.11 -68.02
CA LEU A 77 27.81 15.72 -68.46
C LEU A 77 26.57 14.90 -68.12
N ALA A 78 26.00 15.06 -66.92
CA ALA A 78 24.74 14.43 -66.55
C ALA A 78 23.58 14.86 -67.46
N TYR A 79 23.50 16.15 -67.81
CA TYR A 79 22.49 16.65 -68.75
C TYR A 79 22.66 16.05 -70.15
N GLU A 80 23.90 15.92 -70.62
CA GLU A 80 24.20 15.26 -71.90
C GLU A 80 23.87 13.77 -71.89
N VAL A 81 24.06 13.06 -70.77
CA VAL A 81 23.60 11.66 -70.62
C VAL A 81 22.08 11.59 -70.78
N GLU A 82 21.34 12.47 -70.10
CA GLU A 82 19.89 12.48 -70.19
C GLU A 82 19.39 12.87 -71.58
N ALA A 83 19.98 13.88 -72.22
CA ALA A 83 19.60 14.32 -73.56
C ALA A 83 19.83 13.23 -74.62
N ASN A 84 20.90 12.44 -74.49
CA ASN A 84 21.26 11.40 -75.45
C ASN A 84 20.62 10.03 -75.16
N PHE A 85 20.39 9.67 -73.89
CA PHE A 85 19.97 8.33 -73.49
C PHE A 85 18.70 8.28 -72.61
N GLY A 86 18.15 9.44 -72.23
CA GLY A 86 16.95 9.57 -71.41
C GLY A 86 17.20 9.48 -69.90
N ARG A 87 16.23 9.97 -69.12
CA ARG A 87 16.32 10.06 -67.65
C ARG A 87 16.50 8.72 -66.95
N ALA A 88 15.81 7.67 -67.42
CA ALA A 88 15.88 6.34 -66.83
C ALA A 88 17.31 5.77 -66.86
N VAL A 89 18.10 6.08 -67.91
CA VAL A 89 19.51 5.64 -68.00
C VAL A 89 20.38 6.41 -67.02
N LEU A 90 20.15 7.71 -66.85
CA LEU A 90 20.87 8.54 -65.87
C LEU A 90 20.59 8.06 -64.43
N ASP A 91 19.32 7.84 -64.08
CA ASP A 91 18.94 7.36 -62.75
C ASP A 91 19.51 5.96 -62.46
N ASN A 92 19.53 5.07 -63.46
CA ASN A 92 20.16 3.75 -63.31
C ASN A 92 21.69 3.85 -63.15
N LEU A 93 22.36 4.75 -63.87
CA LEU A 93 23.78 5.00 -63.68
C LEU A 93 24.09 5.49 -62.26
N LEU A 94 23.24 6.33 -61.68
CA LEU A 94 23.37 6.76 -60.29
C LEU A 94 23.24 5.58 -59.32
N ARG A 95 22.21 4.73 -59.49
CA ARG A 95 21.99 3.55 -58.63
C ARG A 95 23.12 2.51 -58.74
N GLU A 96 23.68 2.29 -59.94
CA GLU A 96 24.80 1.35 -60.15
C GLU A 96 26.14 1.86 -59.59
N ASN A 97 26.29 3.18 -59.46
CA ASN A 97 27.54 3.79 -59.03
C ASN A 97 27.56 4.23 -57.57
N ILE A 98 26.39 4.37 -56.94
CA ILE A 98 26.25 4.72 -55.53
C ILE A 98 25.71 3.49 -54.76
N PRO A 99 26.56 2.74 -54.04
CA PRO A 99 26.25 1.42 -53.50
C PRO A 99 25.48 1.49 -52.16
N ASP A 100 24.24 2.01 -52.18
CA ASP A 100 23.41 2.19 -50.98
C ASP A 100 23.01 0.86 -50.29
N SER A 101 22.64 -0.16 -51.06
CA SER A 101 22.25 -1.47 -50.51
C SER A 101 23.42 -2.26 -49.94
N ASP A 102 24.64 -1.98 -50.40
CA ASP A 102 25.83 -2.78 -50.06
C ASP A 102 26.54 -2.26 -48.79
N HIS A 103 26.04 -1.15 -48.23
CA HIS A 103 26.53 -0.55 -46.99
C HIS A 103 25.42 -0.45 -45.96
N LYS A 104 25.82 -0.61 -44.69
CA LYS A 104 24.99 -0.29 -43.53
C LYS A 104 25.47 0.99 -42.85
N PRO A 105 24.58 1.70 -42.13
CA PRO A 105 24.98 2.87 -41.35
C PRO A 105 26.06 2.48 -40.33
N SER A 106 27.07 3.33 -40.17
CA SER A 106 28.12 3.15 -39.17
C SER A 106 27.72 3.73 -37.82
N LYS A 107 28.51 3.47 -36.77
CA LYS A 107 28.30 4.04 -35.43
C LYS A 107 28.16 5.57 -35.46
N LEU A 108 28.85 6.26 -36.35
CA LEU A 108 28.74 7.72 -36.49
C LEU A 108 27.34 8.16 -36.92
N HIS A 109 26.65 7.40 -37.78
CA HIS A 109 25.30 7.75 -38.23
C HIS A 109 24.32 7.68 -37.06
N TYR A 110 24.36 6.58 -36.29
CA TYR A 110 23.54 6.42 -35.08
C TYR A 110 23.86 7.48 -34.02
N SER A 111 25.15 7.70 -33.73
CA SER A 111 25.57 8.67 -32.71
C SER A 111 25.25 10.12 -33.11
N LEU A 112 25.31 10.46 -34.40
CA LEU A 112 24.94 11.80 -34.88
C LEU A 112 23.44 12.05 -34.74
N LEU A 113 22.60 11.07 -35.09
CA LEU A 113 21.14 11.21 -34.99
C LEU A 113 20.63 11.17 -33.54
N ASN A 114 21.37 10.56 -32.62
CA ASN A 114 21.09 10.62 -31.18
C ASN A 114 21.21 12.05 -30.60
N LEU A 115 21.93 12.95 -31.27
CA LEU A 115 21.99 14.36 -30.86
C LEU A 115 20.66 15.08 -31.18
N PRO A 116 20.28 16.11 -30.39
CA PRO A 116 18.97 16.77 -30.48
C PRO A 116 18.89 17.79 -31.64
N TRP A 117 19.12 17.36 -32.87
CA TRP A 117 18.97 18.24 -34.05
C TRP A 117 17.51 18.62 -34.28
N THR A 118 17.26 19.90 -34.60
CA THR A 118 15.92 20.39 -34.96
C THR A 118 15.48 19.80 -36.29
N ASP A 119 16.32 19.90 -37.32
CA ASP A 119 16.13 19.23 -38.60
C ASP A 119 17.48 18.77 -39.16
N VAL A 120 17.45 17.65 -39.88
CA VAL A 120 18.57 17.07 -40.62
C VAL A 120 18.26 17.21 -42.10
N PHE A 121 19.01 18.06 -42.79
CA PHE A 121 18.92 18.24 -44.23
C PHE A 121 20.02 17.43 -44.93
N THR A 122 19.70 16.85 -46.09
CA THR A 122 20.74 16.17 -46.89
C THR A 122 20.47 16.27 -48.39
N THR A 123 21.56 16.29 -49.15
CA THR A 123 21.57 16.19 -50.62
C THR A 123 21.92 14.78 -51.10
N ASN A 124 22.13 13.84 -50.18
CA ASN A 124 22.53 12.47 -50.48
C ASN A 124 21.32 11.64 -50.94
N TYR A 125 21.51 10.80 -51.95
CA TYR A 125 20.47 9.90 -52.46
C TYR A 125 20.33 8.59 -51.66
N ASP A 126 21.40 8.16 -50.98
CA ASP A 126 21.47 6.93 -50.18
C ASP A 126 20.53 6.95 -48.96
N THR A 127 20.20 5.79 -48.39
CA THR A 127 19.23 5.63 -47.30
C THR A 127 19.89 5.43 -45.93
N LEU A 128 21.16 5.86 -45.76
CA LEU A 128 21.93 5.57 -44.55
C LEU A 128 21.40 6.31 -43.31
N LEU A 129 20.90 7.53 -43.46
CA LEU A 129 20.37 8.32 -42.34
C LEU A 129 19.00 7.80 -41.91
N GLU A 130 18.17 7.43 -42.88
CA GLU A 130 16.84 6.86 -42.69
C GLU A 130 16.94 5.52 -41.94
N ARG A 131 17.78 4.60 -42.45
CA ARG A 131 18.04 3.30 -41.80
C ARG A 131 18.70 3.45 -40.42
N ALA A 132 19.46 4.53 -40.19
CA ALA A 132 20.00 4.82 -38.87
C ALA A 132 18.93 5.33 -37.90
N ALA A 133 18.03 6.20 -38.37
CA ALA A 133 16.93 6.76 -37.59
C ALA A 133 15.99 5.67 -37.06
N ASP A 134 15.69 4.65 -37.85
CA ASP A 134 14.84 3.51 -37.44
C ASP A 134 15.38 2.76 -36.20
N SER A 135 16.69 2.83 -35.94
CA SER A 135 17.33 2.16 -34.79
C SER A 135 17.60 3.11 -33.61
N VAL A 136 17.28 4.39 -33.74
CA VAL A 136 17.48 5.41 -32.69
C VAL A 136 16.19 5.53 -31.89
N SER A 137 16.15 4.95 -30.69
CA SER A 137 14.95 4.96 -29.84
C SER A 137 14.72 6.28 -29.08
N GLU A 138 15.75 7.10 -28.92
CA GLU A 138 15.65 8.36 -28.16
C GLU A 138 15.01 9.51 -28.98
N ARG A 139 14.88 9.36 -30.31
CA ARG A 139 14.37 10.40 -31.22
C ARG A 139 13.58 9.80 -32.38
N ASN A 140 12.38 10.31 -32.64
CA ASN A 140 11.56 9.90 -33.77
C ASN A 140 11.70 10.90 -34.93
N TYR A 141 12.61 10.65 -35.86
CA TYR A 141 12.79 11.50 -37.05
C TYR A 141 11.77 11.15 -38.13
N LYS A 142 10.98 12.13 -38.56
CA LYS A 142 10.11 11.95 -39.75
C LYS A 142 10.94 12.15 -41.03
N VAL A 143 11.02 11.12 -41.87
CA VAL A 143 11.68 11.21 -43.17
C VAL A 143 10.75 11.90 -44.18
N ILE A 144 11.26 12.97 -44.81
CA ILE A 144 10.55 13.80 -45.79
C ILE A 144 11.27 13.64 -47.12
N VAL A 145 10.63 12.97 -48.08
CA VAL A 145 11.20 12.71 -49.41
C VAL A 145 10.45 13.47 -50.49
N ASN A 146 9.14 13.68 -50.32
CA ASN A 146 8.30 14.47 -51.20
C ASN A 146 7.88 15.78 -50.54
N LYS A 147 7.53 16.77 -51.36
CA LYS A 147 7.02 18.07 -50.87
C LYS A 147 5.67 17.93 -50.16
N GLU A 148 4.88 16.91 -50.50
CA GLU A 148 3.60 16.57 -49.86
C GLU A 148 3.80 16.04 -48.43
N ASP A 149 4.92 15.39 -48.13
CA ASP A 149 5.22 14.81 -46.81
C ASP A 149 5.42 15.87 -45.71
N LEU A 150 5.71 17.12 -46.13
CA LEU A 150 5.85 18.27 -45.25
C LEU A 150 4.53 18.63 -44.54
N ILE A 151 3.38 18.31 -45.13
CA ILE A 151 2.07 18.64 -44.59
C ILE A 151 1.88 17.88 -43.27
N HIS A 152 1.59 18.61 -42.19
CA HIS A 152 1.51 18.09 -40.80
C HIS A 152 2.81 17.43 -40.28
N SER A 153 3.97 17.68 -40.90
CA SER A 153 5.25 17.25 -40.33
C SER A 153 5.67 18.16 -39.17
N VAL A 154 6.09 17.55 -38.06
CA VAL A 154 6.69 18.24 -36.91
C VAL A 154 8.15 17.82 -36.79
N SER A 155 9.03 18.75 -36.39
CA SER A 155 10.42 18.45 -36.07
C SER A 155 10.52 17.46 -34.90
N PRO A 156 11.52 16.54 -34.90
CA PRO A 156 12.67 16.53 -35.79
C PRO A 156 12.45 15.78 -37.12
N ARG A 157 12.97 16.32 -38.22
CA ARG A 157 12.79 15.77 -39.58
C ARG A 157 14.12 15.42 -40.24
N ILE A 158 14.12 14.40 -41.12
CA ILE A 158 15.19 14.16 -42.09
C ILE A 158 14.64 14.55 -43.47
N VAL A 159 15.13 15.66 -44.04
CA VAL A 159 14.62 16.23 -45.29
C VAL A 159 15.60 15.95 -46.43
N LYS A 160 15.12 15.17 -47.42
CA LYS A 160 15.87 14.73 -48.60
C LYS A 160 15.69 15.72 -49.75
N LEU A 161 16.62 16.65 -49.89
CA LEU A 161 16.48 17.78 -50.81
C LEU A 161 16.62 17.36 -52.28
N HIS A 162 17.53 16.45 -52.59
CA HIS A 162 17.83 16.05 -53.98
C HIS A 162 17.19 14.72 -54.40
N GLY A 163 16.22 14.21 -53.62
CA GLY A 163 15.57 12.92 -53.85
C GLY A 163 16.21 11.77 -53.06
N CYS A 164 15.67 10.57 -53.22
CA CYS A 164 16.06 9.37 -52.48
C CYS A 164 15.91 8.12 -53.34
N PHE A 165 16.81 7.15 -53.23
CA PHE A 165 16.72 5.90 -54.00
C PHE A 165 15.53 5.00 -53.62
N ALA A 166 15.05 5.07 -52.38
CA ALA A 166 13.91 4.28 -51.90
C ALA A 166 12.53 4.83 -52.33
N ALA A 167 12.48 6.02 -52.95
CA ALA A 167 11.24 6.66 -53.37
C ALA A 167 11.23 6.93 -54.89
N SER A 168 10.03 7.12 -55.45
CA SER A 168 9.84 7.47 -56.86
C SER A 168 9.99 8.99 -57.10
N THR A 169 11.02 9.62 -56.52
CA THR A 169 11.27 11.06 -56.66
C THR A 169 12.31 11.39 -57.73
N PRO A 170 12.21 12.54 -58.42
CA PRO A 170 13.23 12.96 -59.37
C PRO A 170 14.57 13.21 -58.64
N LEU A 171 15.63 12.54 -59.07
CA LEU A 171 16.98 12.67 -58.49
C LEU A 171 17.72 13.90 -59.03
N ILE A 172 17.87 14.96 -58.25
CA ILE A 172 18.45 16.23 -58.73
C ILE A 172 19.95 16.07 -58.96
N ILE A 173 20.40 16.06 -60.23
CA ILE A 173 21.80 15.78 -60.58
C ILE A 173 22.33 16.58 -61.78
N ASN A 174 21.49 16.99 -62.73
CA ASN A 174 21.94 17.66 -63.95
C ASN A 174 21.73 19.19 -63.91
N GLU A 175 22.32 19.93 -64.86
CA GLU A 175 22.24 21.40 -64.91
C GLU A 175 20.79 21.94 -64.98
N GLU A 176 19.90 21.26 -65.71
CA GLU A 176 18.48 21.67 -65.87
C GLU A 176 17.65 21.42 -64.59
N ASP A 177 17.97 20.35 -63.85
CA ASP A 177 17.37 20.06 -62.55
C ASP A 177 17.69 21.19 -61.57
N TYR A 178 18.96 21.57 -61.43
CA TYR A 178 19.39 22.68 -60.57
C TYR A 178 18.85 24.06 -61.02
N ARG A 179 18.63 24.26 -62.32
CA ARG A 179 18.01 25.48 -62.85
C ARG A 179 16.54 25.59 -62.47
N THR A 180 15.79 24.49 -62.58
CA THR A 180 14.34 24.45 -62.31
C THR A 180 13.99 24.14 -60.85
N TYR A 181 14.97 23.73 -60.03
CA TYR A 181 14.78 23.33 -58.63
C TYR A 181 14.04 24.37 -57.77
N PRO A 182 14.41 25.67 -57.76
CA PRO A 182 13.74 26.65 -56.90
C PRO A 182 12.25 26.80 -57.19
N THR A 183 11.82 26.57 -58.43
CA THR A 183 10.41 26.65 -58.84
C THR A 183 9.67 25.34 -58.58
N LYS A 184 10.28 24.19 -58.90
CA LYS A 184 9.63 22.86 -58.75
C LYS A 184 9.55 22.38 -57.30
N PHE A 185 10.53 22.74 -56.48
CA PHE A 185 10.67 22.30 -55.07
C PHE A 185 10.65 23.49 -54.09
N ALA A 186 9.88 24.54 -54.41
CA ALA A 186 9.74 25.73 -53.57
C ALA A 186 9.45 25.43 -52.07
N PRO A 187 8.62 24.44 -51.68
CA PRO A 187 8.42 24.09 -50.27
C PRO A 187 9.69 23.65 -49.53
N PHE A 188 10.57 22.89 -50.19
CA PHE A 188 11.87 22.51 -49.62
C PHE A 188 12.80 23.71 -49.49
N VAL A 189 12.83 24.58 -50.49
CA VAL A 189 13.60 25.84 -50.43
C VAL A 189 13.17 26.69 -49.25
N ASN A 190 11.86 26.89 -49.07
CA ASN A 190 11.31 27.68 -47.96
C ASN A 190 11.64 27.04 -46.61
N THR A 191 11.58 25.72 -46.51
CA THR A 191 11.89 24.99 -45.27
C THR A 191 13.36 25.17 -44.88
N VAL A 192 14.30 25.05 -45.84
CA VAL A 192 15.72 25.27 -45.59
C VAL A 192 15.99 26.74 -45.24
N GLN A 193 15.37 27.69 -45.94
CA GLN A 193 15.48 29.11 -45.63
C GLN A 193 14.96 29.44 -44.23
N GLN A 194 13.82 28.87 -43.83
CA GLN A 194 13.28 29.03 -42.48
C GLN A 194 14.21 28.43 -41.43
N ALA A 195 14.73 27.21 -41.66
CA ALA A 195 15.67 26.58 -40.74
C ALA A 195 16.96 27.39 -40.60
N LEU A 196 17.46 28.00 -41.68
CA LEU A 196 18.60 28.91 -41.65
C LEU A 196 18.32 30.18 -40.83
N LEU A 197 17.10 30.71 -40.87
CA LEU A 197 16.68 31.89 -40.09
C LEU A 197 16.50 31.59 -38.60
N GLU A 198 15.97 30.41 -38.27
CA GLU A 198 15.58 30.04 -36.90
C GLU A 198 16.70 29.32 -36.13
N ASN A 199 17.60 28.63 -36.83
CA ASN A 199 18.60 27.76 -36.21
C ASN A 199 20.02 28.06 -36.68
N THR A 200 20.99 27.72 -35.83
CA THR A 200 22.39 27.62 -36.24
C THR A 200 22.57 26.41 -37.16
N LEU A 201 23.03 26.62 -38.39
CA LEU A 201 23.24 25.53 -39.35
C LEU A 201 24.66 24.97 -39.28
N CYS A 202 24.78 23.67 -39.08
CA CYS A 202 26.04 22.93 -39.11
C CYS A 202 26.17 22.13 -40.40
N LEU A 203 27.33 22.13 -41.05
CA LEU A 203 27.62 21.39 -42.27
C LEU A 203 28.65 20.28 -41.95
N ILE A 204 28.32 19.01 -42.24
CA ILE A 204 29.22 17.87 -42.07
C ILE A 204 29.27 17.03 -43.35
N GLY A 205 30.48 16.71 -43.81
CA GLY A 205 30.68 15.92 -45.04
C GLY A 205 30.13 16.62 -46.29
N PHE A 206 29.92 17.93 -46.22
CA PHE A 206 29.34 18.76 -47.25
C PHE A 206 30.34 19.85 -47.63
N SER A 207 30.62 20.02 -48.92
CA SER A 207 31.67 20.90 -49.45
C SER A 207 31.26 22.38 -49.47
N GLY A 208 29.97 22.69 -49.37
CA GLY A 208 29.47 24.07 -49.35
C GLY A 208 29.44 24.76 -50.72
N ASP A 209 29.81 24.06 -51.79
CA ASP A 209 29.84 24.52 -53.18
C ASP A 209 28.59 24.12 -53.99
N ASP A 210 27.63 23.44 -53.37
CA ASP A 210 26.39 23.05 -54.04
C ASP A 210 25.63 24.29 -54.57
N PRO A 211 25.23 24.30 -55.86
CA PRO A 211 24.59 25.46 -56.47
C PRO A 211 23.27 25.89 -55.81
N ASN A 212 22.48 24.96 -55.24
CA ASN A 212 21.25 25.30 -54.55
C ASN A 212 21.57 25.92 -53.17
N PHE A 213 22.53 25.34 -52.45
CA PHE A 213 22.99 25.87 -51.16
C PHE A 213 23.54 27.30 -51.28
N LEU A 214 24.39 27.57 -52.28
CA LEU A 214 24.92 28.91 -52.54
C LEU A 214 23.83 29.93 -52.88
N LYS A 215 22.79 29.51 -53.63
CA LYS A 215 21.61 30.36 -53.91
C LYS A 215 20.83 30.68 -52.63
N TRP A 216 20.66 29.73 -51.72
CA TRP A 216 19.95 29.97 -50.46
C TRP A 216 20.71 30.95 -49.56
N ILE A 217 22.02 30.79 -49.42
CA ILE A 217 22.85 31.73 -48.64
C ILE A 217 22.87 33.11 -49.31
N GLY A 218 23.04 33.17 -50.63
CA GLY A 218 23.00 34.44 -51.38
C GLY A 218 21.69 35.18 -51.13
N TRP A 219 20.56 34.48 -51.21
CA TRP A 219 19.25 35.04 -50.91
C TRP A 219 19.14 35.57 -49.48
N ILE A 220 19.62 34.83 -48.47
CA ILE A 220 19.58 35.28 -47.06
C ILE A 220 20.41 36.55 -46.88
N ARG A 221 21.61 36.59 -47.45
CA ARG A 221 22.50 37.75 -47.38
C ARG A 221 21.88 38.97 -48.06
N ASP A 222 21.28 38.78 -49.23
CA ASP A 222 20.65 39.86 -50.00
C ASP A 222 19.42 40.45 -49.26
N ASN A 223 18.70 39.64 -48.47
CA ASN A 223 17.49 40.07 -47.78
C ASN A 223 17.71 40.54 -46.32
N LEU A 224 18.69 40.00 -45.60
CA LEU A 224 18.96 40.33 -44.19
C LEU A 224 20.20 41.22 -43.99
N GLY A 225 21.08 41.30 -44.99
CA GLY A 225 22.36 41.98 -44.92
C GLY A 225 23.47 41.17 -44.24
N GLU A 226 24.72 41.56 -44.50
CA GLU A 226 25.93 40.82 -44.09
C GLU A 226 26.06 40.68 -42.56
N LYS A 227 25.60 41.66 -41.78
CA LYS A 227 25.73 41.66 -40.31
C LYS A 227 24.64 40.87 -39.57
N ASN A 228 23.47 40.68 -40.18
CA ASN A 228 22.33 40.01 -39.55
C ASN A 228 22.12 38.59 -40.11
N SER A 229 22.99 38.14 -41.00
CA SER A 229 22.94 36.79 -41.53
C SER A 229 23.32 35.78 -40.43
N PRO A 230 22.56 34.69 -40.24
CA PRO A 230 22.88 33.63 -39.29
C PRO A 230 24.27 33.02 -39.53
N LYS A 231 24.93 32.56 -38.46
CA LYS A 231 26.23 31.89 -38.58
C LYS A 231 26.04 30.46 -39.07
N ILE A 232 26.89 30.05 -40.02
CA ILE A 232 26.93 28.68 -40.52
C ILE A 232 28.28 28.08 -40.14
N TYR A 233 28.32 26.85 -39.64
CA TYR A 233 29.56 26.19 -39.25
C TYR A 233 29.89 25.04 -40.20
N LEU A 234 31.06 25.10 -40.84
CA LEU A 234 31.59 23.99 -41.63
C LEU A 234 32.53 23.15 -40.77
N ILE A 235 32.19 21.88 -40.53
CA ILE A 235 32.85 21.04 -39.53
C ILE A 235 33.49 19.82 -40.21
N GLY A 236 34.79 19.61 -40.02
CA GLY A 236 35.48 18.45 -40.57
C GLY A 236 37.01 18.58 -40.56
N VAL A 237 37.68 17.69 -41.31
CA VAL A 237 39.10 17.83 -41.65
C VAL A 237 39.15 18.62 -42.95
N LEU A 238 39.44 19.93 -42.86
CA LEU A 238 39.15 20.86 -43.96
C LEU A 238 40.38 21.21 -44.80
N GLY A 239 41.57 21.39 -44.20
CA GLY A 239 42.81 21.66 -44.94
C GLY A 239 42.75 22.86 -45.89
N LEU A 240 41.96 23.88 -45.55
CA LEU A 240 41.65 25.01 -46.42
C LEU A 240 42.84 25.96 -46.55
N THR A 241 43.03 26.51 -47.75
CA THR A 241 43.97 27.62 -47.96
C THR A 241 43.40 28.93 -47.40
N PRO A 242 44.24 29.92 -47.01
CA PRO A 242 43.76 31.21 -46.51
C PRO A 242 42.79 31.94 -47.46
N SER A 243 42.94 31.73 -48.77
CA SER A 243 42.03 32.30 -49.78
C SER A 243 40.65 31.65 -49.76
N GLN A 244 40.58 30.33 -49.53
CA GLN A 244 39.32 29.60 -49.42
C GLN A 244 38.59 29.95 -48.12
N GLU A 245 39.30 30.02 -47.00
CA GLU A 245 38.72 30.47 -45.72
C GLU A 245 38.16 31.89 -45.82
N LYS A 246 38.89 32.80 -46.47
CA LYS A 246 38.40 34.16 -46.71
C LYS A 246 37.14 34.17 -47.57
N THR A 247 37.04 33.30 -48.56
CA THR A 247 35.85 33.17 -49.41
C THR A 247 34.64 32.67 -48.61
N LEU A 248 34.81 31.64 -47.77
CA LEU A 248 33.75 31.13 -46.89
C LEU A 248 33.30 32.18 -45.87
N SER A 249 34.23 32.96 -45.33
CA SER A 249 33.92 34.05 -44.41
C SER A 249 33.03 35.14 -45.02
N GLN A 250 33.14 35.40 -46.34
CA GLN A 250 32.23 36.33 -47.06
C GLN A 250 30.77 35.85 -47.11
N TYR A 251 30.55 34.54 -46.93
CA TYR A 251 29.23 33.92 -46.85
C TYR A 251 28.81 33.65 -45.40
N ASN A 252 29.52 34.22 -44.41
CA ASN A 252 29.32 33.99 -42.98
C ASN A 252 29.43 32.52 -42.55
N ILE A 253 30.22 31.73 -43.30
CA ILE A 253 30.54 30.34 -42.99
C ILE A 253 31.85 30.32 -42.19
N THR A 254 31.77 29.85 -40.94
CA THR A 254 32.92 29.68 -40.05
C THR A 254 33.48 28.27 -40.19
N SER A 255 34.76 28.15 -40.56
CA SER A 255 35.47 26.87 -40.65
C SER A 255 35.88 26.37 -39.26
N VAL A 256 35.42 25.17 -38.90
CA VAL A 256 35.83 24.43 -37.70
C VAL A 256 36.69 23.26 -38.15
N ASP A 257 37.99 23.52 -38.34
CA ASP A 257 38.93 22.49 -38.78
C ASP A 257 39.38 21.61 -37.61
N LEU A 258 38.86 20.38 -37.59
CA LEU A 258 39.14 19.36 -36.59
C LEU A 258 40.49 18.65 -36.82
N SER A 259 41.18 18.91 -37.94
CA SER A 259 42.55 18.41 -38.18
C SER A 259 43.53 18.85 -37.08
N LEU A 260 43.24 19.97 -36.42
CA LEU A 260 44.03 20.56 -35.35
C LEU A 260 43.90 19.82 -34.00
N CYS A 261 42.97 18.87 -33.86
CA CYS A 261 42.72 18.14 -32.62
C CYS A 261 43.64 16.91 -32.45
N GLU A 262 44.13 16.69 -31.22
CA GLU A 262 44.91 15.50 -30.87
C GLU A 262 44.10 14.20 -31.10
N GLY A 263 44.69 13.23 -31.82
CA GLY A 263 44.10 11.91 -32.09
C GLY A 263 43.19 11.84 -33.33
N VAL A 264 43.11 12.91 -34.12
CA VAL A 264 42.42 12.90 -35.43
C VAL A 264 43.32 12.35 -36.53
N GLU A 265 44.60 12.75 -36.58
CA GLU A 265 45.62 12.24 -37.53
C GLU A 265 45.15 12.22 -39.00
N GLY A 266 44.36 13.22 -39.42
CA GLY A 266 43.81 13.32 -40.77
C GLY A 266 42.63 12.38 -41.07
N SER A 267 42.18 11.56 -40.12
CA SER A 267 41.02 10.68 -40.28
C SER A 267 39.70 11.43 -40.09
N HIS A 268 38.91 11.54 -41.16
CA HIS A 268 37.56 12.11 -41.11
C HIS A 268 36.65 11.41 -40.11
N TYR A 269 36.76 10.08 -39.99
CA TYR A 269 35.97 9.29 -39.02
C TYR A 269 36.29 9.71 -37.58
N ASN A 270 37.58 9.82 -37.23
CA ASN A 270 38.00 10.19 -35.87
C ASN A 270 37.64 11.65 -35.56
N ALA A 271 37.75 12.56 -36.53
CA ALA A 271 37.34 13.95 -36.39
C ALA A 271 35.85 14.07 -36.02
N ILE A 272 34.98 13.44 -36.81
CA ILE A 272 33.53 13.52 -36.57
C ILE A 272 33.15 12.81 -35.28
N LYS A 273 33.79 11.68 -34.96
CA LYS A 273 33.62 11.00 -33.67
C LYS A 273 33.94 11.95 -32.50
N LEU A 274 35.08 12.63 -32.56
CA LEU A 274 35.51 13.57 -31.53
C LEU A 274 34.51 14.71 -31.33
N PHE A 275 33.98 15.26 -32.43
CA PHE A 275 32.92 16.28 -32.38
C PHE A 275 31.65 15.76 -31.71
N ILE A 276 31.13 14.61 -32.15
CA ILE A 276 29.92 14.00 -31.57
C ILE A 276 30.14 13.67 -30.08
N ASP A 277 31.28 13.07 -29.72
CA ASP A 277 31.62 12.73 -28.35
C ASP A 277 31.71 14.00 -27.47
N TYR A 278 32.23 15.10 -28.01
CA TYR A 278 32.27 16.39 -27.30
C TYR A 278 30.86 16.94 -27.08
N CYS A 279 30.05 17.07 -28.13
CA CYS A 279 28.67 17.55 -28.02
C CYS A 279 27.85 16.67 -27.07
N THR A 280 28.05 15.35 -27.10
CA THR A 280 27.37 14.40 -26.21
C THR A 280 27.77 14.59 -24.74
N LYS A 281 29.05 14.88 -24.45
CA LYS A 281 29.50 15.16 -23.07
C LYS A 281 28.88 16.43 -22.49
N GLN A 282 28.59 17.42 -23.34
CA GLN A 282 27.92 18.65 -22.91
C GLN A 282 26.44 18.42 -22.54
N LYS A 283 25.85 17.24 -22.79
CA LYS A 283 24.53 16.84 -22.24
C LYS A 283 24.48 16.95 -20.71
N ASN A 284 25.60 16.72 -20.04
CA ASN A 284 25.68 16.62 -18.58
C ASN A 284 26.14 17.90 -17.88
N SER A 285 26.67 18.89 -18.60
CA SER A 285 27.21 20.13 -18.01
C SER A 285 26.14 21.14 -17.58
N GLU A 286 24.88 20.93 -17.97
CA GLU A 286 23.74 21.77 -17.54
C GLU A 286 22.99 21.22 -16.31
N ARG A 287 23.38 20.05 -15.77
CA ARG A 287 22.74 19.52 -14.57
C ARG A 287 23.28 20.24 -13.33
N VAL A 288 22.37 20.84 -12.56
CA VAL A 288 22.67 21.44 -11.26
C VAL A 288 22.88 20.30 -10.27
N HIS A 289 24.13 19.89 -10.07
CA HIS A 289 24.49 18.95 -9.02
C HIS A 289 24.47 19.67 -7.68
N TRP A 290 23.79 19.09 -6.67
CA TRP A 290 23.79 19.67 -5.33
C TRP A 290 24.99 19.15 -4.53
N ASP A 291 26.08 19.92 -4.56
CA ASP A 291 27.32 19.63 -3.84
C ASP A 291 27.14 19.92 -2.33
N ILE A 292 26.56 18.96 -1.60
CA ILE A 292 26.46 19.04 -0.15
C ILE A 292 27.89 18.99 0.42
N ASN A 293 28.24 19.97 1.25
CA ASN A 293 29.56 20.00 1.91
C ASN A 293 29.72 18.83 2.86
N LYS A 294 30.96 18.31 2.99
CA LYS A 294 31.29 17.29 3.99
C LYS A 294 31.05 17.90 5.37
N GLY A 295 29.95 17.50 6.02
CA GLY A 295 29.55 18.07 7.30
C GLY A 295 30.62 17.88 8.37
N ALA A 296 30.77 18.87 9.24
CA ALA A 296 31.63 18.76 10.42
C ALA A 296 30.98 17.81 11.43
N TYR A 297 31.72 16.78 11.83
CA TYR A 297 31.39 15.97 13.00
C TYR A 297 31.88 16.73 14.23
N SER A 298 30.98 17.05 15.17
CA SER A 298 31.41 17.64 16.45
C SER A 298 32.10 16.58 17.29
N LYS A 299 33.37 16.81 17.62
CA LYS A 299 34.10 15.92 18.54
C LYS A 299 33.67 16.16 19.98
N GLU A 300 33.43 17.42 20.33
CA GLU A 300 33.13 17.90 21.69
C GLU A 300 31.80 17.40 22.24
N ILE A 301 30.75 17.31 21.41
CA ILE A 301 29.40 16.88 21.83
C ILE A 301 29.37 15.44 22.38
N ASN A 302 30.39 14.62 22.09
CA ASN A 302 30.49 13.23 22.53
C ASN A 302 31.52 13.02 23.67
N GLU A 303 32.13 14.09 24.19
CA GLU A 303 33.11 13.99 25.27
C GLU A 303 32.45 14.03 26.66
N LYS A 304 33.10 13.40 27.65
CA LYS A 304 32.61 13.38 29.05
C LYS A 304 32.64 14.77 29.72
N LYS A 305 33.41 15.71 29.18
CA LYS A 305 33.52 17.09 29.64
C LYS A 305 33.61 17.98 28.41
N ILE A 306 32.63 18.85 28.23
CA ILE A 306 32.46 19.68 27.03
C ILE A 306 33.29 20.95 27.16
N ASP A 307 34.10 21.27 26.16
CA ASP A 307 34.69 22.60 26.00
C ASP A 307 33.74 23.49 25.18
N PHE A 308 33.02 24.39 25.87
CA PHE A 308 32.07 25.29 25.23
C PHE A 308 32.70 26.27 24.24
N SER A 309 34.00 26.57 24.36
CA SER A 309 34.70 27.46 23.41
C SER A 309 34.98 26.72 22.10
N ASN A 310 35.42 25.46 22.17
CA ASN A 310 35.58 24.63 20.97
C ASN A 310 34.23 24.33 20.31
N LEU A 311 33.23 23.99 21.11
CA LEU A 311 31.86 23.76 20.64
C LEU A 311 31.29 25.00 19.93
N HIS A 312 31.53 26.20 20.44
CA HIS A 312 31.13 27.45 19.78
C HIS A 312 31.77 27.57 18.39
N ASN A 313 33.08 27.32 18.25
CA ASN A 313 33.77 27.39 16.96
C ASN A 313 33.28 26.32 15.96
N GLU A 314 33.00 25.10 16.43
CA GLU A 314 32.40 24.04 15.63
C GLU A 314 30.99 24.43 15.16
N LEU A 315 30.19 25.05 16.03
CA LEU A 315 28.86 25.59 15.70
C LEU A 315 28.92 26.68 14.62
N VAL A 316 29.81 27.67 14.76
CA VAL A 316 29.99 28.75 13.76
C VAL A 316 30.29 28.14 12.39
N THR A 317 31.27 27.24 12.33
CA THR A 317 31.68 26.58 11.08
C THR A 317 30.52 25.78 10.47
N THR A 318 29.75 25.09 11.32
CA THR A 318 28.62 24.26 10.91
C THR A 318 27.48 25.09 10.36
N VAL A 319 27.09 26.18 11.03
CA VAL A 319 26.05 27.10 10.58
C VAL A 319 26.41 27.70 9.21
N GLN A 320 27.65 28.17 9.05
CA GLN A 320 28.13 28.70 7.77
C GLN A 320 28.07 27.66 6.64
N THR A 321 28.52 26.43 6.93
CA THR A 321 28.50 25.32 5.97
C THR A 321 27.06 24.95 5.58
N TRP A 322 26.16 24.85 6.54
CA TRP A 322 24.77 24.49 6.30
C TRP A 322 24.00 25.58 5.57
N GLN A 323 24.31 26.85 5.85
CA GLN A 323 23.78 27.98 5.09
C GLN A 323 24.20 27.92 3.61
N GLN A 324 25.46 27.57 3.31
CA GLN A 324 25.93 27.37 1.93
C GLN A 324 25.22 26.18 1.26
N ASP A 325 25.06 25.05 1.96
CA ASP A 325 24.31 23.90 1.46
C ASP A 325 22.86 24.29 1.11
N ARG A 326 22.18 25.07 1.96
CA ARG A 326 20.82 25.54 1.72
C ARG A 326 20.75 26.52 0.55
N GLN A 327 21.67 27.47 0.46
CA GLN A 327 21.69 28.47 -0.61
C GLN A 327 22.00 27.85 -1.98
N SER A 328 22.75 26.75 -2.02
CA SER A 328 23.03 25.98 -3.24
C SER A 328 21.95 24.94 -3.58
N TYR A 329 20.90 24.80 -2.77
CA TYR A 329 19.83 23.83 -3.01
C TYR A 329 19.08 24.13 -4.32
N PRO A 330 19.02 23.19 -5.28
CA PRO A 330 18.42 23.42 -6.61
C PRO A 330 16.93 23.73 -6.59
N GLY A 331 16.22 23.37 -5.51
CA GLY A 331 14.80 23.69 -5.33
C GLY A 331 13.84 22.53 -5.55
N TRP A 332 14.25 21.26 -5.46
CA TRP A 332 13.29 20.15 -5.51
C TRP A 332 12.21 20.31 -4.44
N LEU A 333 10.96 19.93 -4.74
CA LEU A 333 9.91 19.90 -3.74
C LEU A 333 10.23 18.87 -2.65
N VAL A 334 10.63 17.67 -3.07
CA VAL A 334 11.23 16.64 -2.22
C VAL A 334 12.63 16.35 -2.75
N ALA A 335 13.64 16.41 -1.89
CA ALA A 335 15.01 16.09 -2.26
C ALA A 335 15.13 14.60 -2.67
N PRO A 336 15.78 14.29 -3.81
CA PRO A 336 16.02 12.90 -4.23
C PRO A 336 16.70 12.08 -3.15
N LYS A 337 16.38 10.78 -3.07
CA LYS A 337 16.89 9.86 -2.03
C LYS A 337 18.39 10.00 -1.76
N GLN A 338 19.21 10.03 -2.82
CA GLN A 338 20.67 10.09 -2.72
C GLN A 338 21.17 11.31 -1.94
N TYR A 339 20.55 12.48 -2.13
CA TYR A 339 20.91 13.70 -1.43
C TYR A 339 20.31 13.74 -0.03
N ARG A 340 19.07 13.28 0.09
CA ARG A 340 18.32 13.24 1.35
C ARG A 340 19.03 12.39 2.41
N GLU A 341 19.54 11.23 2.03
CA GLU A 341 20.29 10.35 2.94
C GLU A 341 21.63 10.96 3.35
N VAL A 342 22.36 11.55 2.40
CA VAL A 342 23.63 12.24 2.68
C VAL A 342 23.42 13.44 3.61
N LEU A 343 22.36 14.21 3.39
CA LEU A 343 22.02 15.36 4.21
C LEU A 343 21.76 14.94 5.66
N TRP A 344 20.94 13.90 5.87
CA TRP A 344 20.63 13.41 7.21
C TRP A 344 21.85 12.83 7.92
N ASN A 345 22.65 12.00 7.25
CA ASN A 345 23.86 11.41 7.82
C ASN A 345 24.88 12.47 8.29
N ARG A 346 24.86 13.66 7.68
CA ARG A 346 25.70 14.81 8.05
C ARG A 346 25.06 15.75 9.08
N THR A 347 23.83 15.45 9.52
CA THR A 347 23.04 16.27 10.44
C THR A 347 22.76 15.55 11.76
N SER A 348 22.53 14.23 11.72
CA SER A 348 22.05 13.44 12.87
C SER A 348 22.92 13.53 14.12
N ASN A 349 24.24 13.72 13.99
CA ASN A 349 25.16 13.79 15.13
C ASN A 349 25.01 15.07 15.97
N TRP A 350 24.31 16.09 15.48
CA TRP A 350 24.11 17.35 16.19
C TRP A 350 22.91 17.31 17.15
N HIS A 351 22.21 16.18 17.22
CA HIS A 351 21.02 15.97 18.04
C HIS A 351 21.26 16.12 19.54
N SER A 352 22.45 15.76 20.02
CA SER A 352 22.77 15.86 21.44
C SER A 352 22.87 17.31 21.94
N LEU A 353 22.99 18.31 21.05
CA LEU A 353 22.97 19.73 21.42
C LEU A 353 21.68 20.10 22.19
N PHE A 354 20.55 19.47 21.87
CA PHE A 354 19.26 19.69 22.52
C PHE A 354 19.23 19.22 23.99
N THR A 355 20.22 18.44 24.42
CA THR A 355 20.34 17.95 25.80
C THR A 355 21.33 18.76 26.65
N LEU A 356 22.04 19.72 26.05
CA LEU A 356 23.04 20.54 26.74
C LEU A 356 22.43 21.78 27.41
N ASN A 357 23.09 22.27 28.45
CA ASN A 357 22.73 23.57 29.02
C ASN A 357 23.09 24.69 28.04
N SER A 358 22.08 25.35 27.50
CA SER A 358 22.21 26.28 26.38
C SER A 358 22.65 27.69 26.78
N ASP A 359 22.66 27.99 28.09
CA ASP A 359 22.92 29.35 28.61
C ASP A 359 24.39 29.79 28.44
N GLU A 360 25.31 28.86 28.16
CA GLU A 360 26.72 29.14 27.90
C GLU A 360 27.03 29.42 26.41
N LEU A 361 26.05 29.24 25.52
CA LEU A 361 26.20 29.44 24.08
C LEU A 361 25.54 30.76 23.65
N ASP A 362 26.15 31.42 22.65
CA ASP A 362 25.59 32.63 22.05
C ASP A 362 24.19 32.38 21.46
N PHE A 363 23.21 33.17 21.92
CA PHE A 363 21.81 33.01 21.54
C PHE A 363 21.62 33.08 20.01
N LYS A 364 22.27 34.07 19.39
CA LYS A 364 22.16 34.34 17.95
C LYS A 364 22.68 33.17 17.11
N LEU A 365 23.84 32.64 17.49
CA LEU A 365 24.43 31.48 16.84
C LEU A 365 23.53 30.25 16.95
N VAL A 366 23.02 29.97 18.16
CA VAL A 366 22.09 28.84 18.37
C VAL A 366 20.81 29.02 17.58
N PHE A 367 20.24 30.24 17.53
CA PHE A 367 19.05 30.51 16.74
C PHE A 367 19.25 30.26 15.23
N CYS A 368 20.40 30.65 14.70
CA CYS A 368 20.78 30.35 13.31
C CYS A 368 20.97 28.85 13.09
N PHE A 369 21.60 28.15 14.04
CA PHE A 369 21.73 26.70 14.02
C PHE A 369 20.36 26.01 13.98
N LEU A 370 19.40 26.41 14.84
CA LEU A 370 18.07 25.80 14.89
C LEU A 370 17.33 25.93 13.56
N TYR A 371 17.42 27.09 12.92
CA TYR A 371 16.85 27.31 11.59
C TYR A 371 17.46 26.37 10.54
N GLU A 372 18.78 26.31 10.44
CA GLU A 372 19.46 25.46 9.46
C GLU A 372 19.25 23.95 9.77
N PHE A 373 19.25 23.57 11.04
CA PHE A 373 18.98 22.20 11.50
C PHE A 373 17.57 21.75 11.09
N LEU A 374 16.55 22.57 11.38
CA LEU A 374 15.16 22.27 11.01
C LEU A 374 14.96 22.25 9.49
N TRP A 375 15.61 23.14 8.74
CA TRP A 375 15.57 23.10 7.28
C TRP A 375 16.14 21.79 6.73
N ARG A 376 17.27 21.33 7.28
CA ARG A 376 17.88 20.06 6.90
C ARG A 376 17.00 18.87 7.30
N LYS A 377 16.33 18.90 8.45
CA LYS A 377 15.35 17.88 8.85
C LYS A 377 14.17 17.83 7.89
N GLU A 378 13.63 18.98 7.50
CA GLU A 378 12.54 19.06 6.51
C GLU A 378 12.96 18.43 5.17
N LYS A 379 14.12 18.82 4.61
CA LYS A 379 14.62 18.21 3.36
C LYS A 379 15.04 16.76 3.50
N SER A 380 15.35 16.33 4.73
CA SER A 380 15.62 14.93 5.11
C SER A 380 14.35 14.10 5.32
N LEU A 381 13.17 14.73 5.33
CA LEU A 381 11.88 14.14 5.70
C LEU A 381 11.89 13.56 7.12
N ILE A 382 12.51 14.25 8.08
CA ILE A 382 12.59 13.85 9.49
C ILE A 382 11.71 14.77 10.35
N PRO A 383 10.86 14.24 11.24
CA PRO A 383 10.02 15.03 12.13
C PRO A 383 10.82 15.62 13.29
N ILE A 384 10.22 16.57 14.00
CA ILE A 384 10.73 17.01 15.30
C ILE A 384 10.43 15.91 16.32
N PHE A 385 11.36 15.66 17.24
CA PHE A 385 11.21 14.70 18.32
C PHE A 385 10.97 15.43 19.65
N ASP A 386 10.32 14.76 20.61
CA ASP A 386 9.84 15.36 21.86
C ASP A 386 10.89 16.14 22.65
N HIS A 387 12.10 15.62 22.79
CA HIS A 387 13.17 16.26 23.56
C HIS A 387 13.74 17.51 22.88
N GLU A 388 13.45 17.75 21.59
CA GLU A 388 13.88 18.96 20.88
C GLU A 388 12.94 20.14 21.17
N VAL A 389 11.71 19.89 21.62
CA VAL A 389 10.60 20.86 21.60
C VAL A 389 10.80 21.97 22.62
N ASP A 390 11.12 21.63 23.88
CA ASP A 390 11.29 22.63 24.94
C ASP A 390 12.42 23.61 24.61
N PHE A 391 13.49 23.09 24.00
CA PHE A 391 14.61 23.89 23.52
C PHE A 391 14.16 24.84 22.40
N LEU A 392 13.42 24.35 21.40
CA LEU A 392 12.88 25.17 20.32
C LEU A 392 11.93 26.25 20.83
N GLU A 393 11.03 25.92 21.77
CA GLU A 393 10.10 26.87 22.39
C GLU A 393 10.84 27.98 23.13
N LYS A 394 11.86 27.63 23.94
CA LYS A 394 12.68 28.61 24.69
C LYS A 394 13.24 29.69 23.77
N TYR A 395 13.91 29.29 22.69
CA TYR A 395 14.53 30.23 21.75
C TYR A 395 13.50 31.00 20.92
N LEU A 396 12.39 30.37 20.55
CA LEU A 396 11.33 31.03 19.81
C LEU A 396 10.51 32.01 20.65
N ILE A 397 10.42 31.87 21.97
CA ILE A 397 9.71 32.86 22.80
C ILE A 397 10.58 34.11 23.04
N SER A 398 11.91 33.94 23.10
CA SER A 398 12.85 35.02 23.40
C SER A 398 13.31 35.81 22.17
N TRP A 399 13.01 35.37 20.94
CA TRP A 399 13.58 35.95 19.71
C TRP A 399 13.25 37.44 19.49
N GLU A 400 12.08 37.92 19.91
CA GLU A 400 11.66 39.32 19.71
C GLU A 400 12.58 40.30 20.45
N SER A 401 13.22 39.86 21.54
CA SER A 401 14.23 40.66 22.26
C SER A 401 15.52 40.87 21.45
N TYR A 402 15.66 40.18 20.32
CA TYR A 402 16.82 40.21 19.43
C TYR A 402 16.42 40.57 17.98
N GLU A 403 15.22 41.13 17.74
CA GLU A 403 14.73 41.46 16.38
C GLU A 403 15.62 42.50 15.66
N ASP A 404 16.35 43.33 16.41
CA ASP A 404 17.32 44.29 15.86
C ASP A 404 18.63 43.66 15.37
N ASP A 405 18.90 42.37 15.67
CA ASP A 405 20.09 41.68 15.17
C ASP A 405 19.90 41.19 13.72
N ALA A 406 20.89 41.45 12.87
CA ALA A 406 20.82 41.16 11.45
C ALA A 406 20.71 39.66 11.10
N GLU A 407 21.13 38.73 11.97
CA GLU A 407 21.05 37.29 11.71
C GLU A 407 19.83 36.64 12.37
N VAL A 408 19.29 37.22 13.45
CA VAL A 408 18.03 36.78 14.09
C VAL A 408 16.86 37.41 13.34
N THR A 409 16.54 36.82 12.20
CA THR A 409 15.50 37.38 11.33
C THR A 409 14.11 36.83 11.64
N ARG A 410 13.12 37.69 11.44
CA ARG A 410 11.69 37.37 11.46
C ARG A 410 11.32 36.19 10.56
N GLU A 411 12.00 36.01 9.42
CA GLU A 411 11.78 34.90 8.49
C GLU A 411 12.23 33.55 9.08
N LYS A 412 13.37 33.53 9.79
CA LYS A 412 13.83 32.35 10.54
C LYS A 412 12.86 32.03 11.68
N ALA A 413 12.41 33.03 12.43
CA ALA A 413 11.42 32.85 13.49
C ALA A 413 10.11 32.25 12.96
N PHE A 414 9.61 32.78 11.83
CA PHE A 414 8.43 32.23 11.16
C PHE A 414 8.63 30.76 10.77
N PHE A 415 9.76 30.42 10.15
CA PHE A 415 10.07 29.04 9.74
C PHE A 415 10.10 28.08 10.95
N ILE A 416 10.80 28.45 12.03
CA ILE A 416 10.85 27.65 13.27
C ILE A 416 9.42 27.49 13.84
N THR A 417 8.62 28.55 13.82
CA THR A 417 7.22 28.49 14.28
C THR A 417 6.38 27.53 13.44
N ILE A 418 6.52 27.53 12.11
CA ILE A 418 5.82 26.59 11.22
C ILE A 418 6.24 25.15 11.50
N ALA A 419 7.53 24.91 11.75
CA ALA A 419 8.04 23.57 12.09
C ALA A 419 7.45 23.06 13.42
N LEU A 420 7.35 23.92 14.44
CA LEU A 420 6.68 23.60 15.71
C LEU A 420 5.18 23.38 15.55
N LEU A 421 4.48 24.20 14.76
CA LEU A 421 3.07 23.98 14.44
C LEU A 421 2.83 22.61 13.82
N ARG A 422 3.73 22.18 12.94
CA ARG A 422 3.66 20.86 12.33
C ARG A 422 3.81 19.76 13.38
N TYR A 423 4.82 19.86 14.25
CA TYR A 423 5.01 18.93 15.37
C TYR A 423 3.78 18.85 16.29
N PHE A 424 3.23 19.99 16.75
CA PHE A 424 2.07 19.97 17.63
C PHE A 424 0.83 19.36 16.96
N ARG A 425 0.69 19.49 15.63
CA ARG A 425 -0.37 18.80 14.89
C ARG A 425 -0.11 17.30 14.80
N GLU A 426 1.12 16.90 14.48
CA GLU A 426 1.56 15.51 14.38
C GLU A 426 1.37 14.75 15.72
N GLU A 427 1.55 15.44 16.85
CA GLU A 427 1.38 14.92 18.21
C GLU A 427 -0.01 15.19 18.85
N GLY A 428 -0.93 15.87 18.16
CA GLY A 428 -2.27 16.15 18.69
C GLY A 428 -2.32 17.12 19.88
N LYS A 429 -1.29 17.96 20.04
CA LYS A 429 -1.15 18.98 21.10
C LYS A 429 -1.91 20.25 20.71
N ASN A 430 -3.24 20.18 20.69
CA ASN A 430 -4.12 21.21 20.13
C ASN A 430 -3.99 22.59 20.80
N ASP A 431 -3.81 22.65 22.12
CA ASP A 431 -3.67 23.92 22.84
C ASP A 431 -2.36 24.63 22.47
N SER A 432 -1.24 23.88 22.44
CA SER A 432 0.05 24.39 21.96
C SER A 432 -0.03 24.80 20.49
N TRP A 433 -0.70 24.01 19.65
CA TRP A 433 -0.92 24.36 18.25
C TRP A 433 -1.63 25.72 18.10
N LEU A 434 -2.72 25.94 18.83
CA LEU A 434 -3.47 27.20 18.80
C LEU A 434 -2.66 28.38 19.34
N LYS A 435 -1.85 28.17 20.39
CA LYS A 435 -0.91 29.18 20.93
C LYS A 435 0.08 29.62 19.84
N PHE A 436 0.81 28.68 19.26
CA PHE A 436 1.82 29.00 18.25
C PHE A 436 1.22 29.45 16.92
N TYR A 437 -0.03 29.10 16.60
CA TYR A 437 -0.70 29.59 15.40
C TYR A 437 -0.98 31.09 15.48
N ARG A 438 -1.34 31.58 16.68
CA ARG A 438 -1.50 33.02 16.93
C ARG A 438 -0.18 33.78 16.77
N ILE A 439 0.92 33.22 17.27
CA ILE A 439 2.28 33.76 17.12
C ILE A 439 2.66 33.78 15.63
N ALA A 440 2.49 32.66 14.92
CA ALA A 440 2.81 32.59 13.50
C ALA A 440 2.01 33.62 12.68
N LYS A 441 0.73 33.84 13.05
CA LYS A 441 -0.15 34.83 12.42
C LYS A 441 0.29 36.28 12.68
N SER A 442 0.85 36.60 13.83
CA SER A 442 1.39 37.95 14.08
C SER A 442 2.71 38.20 13.34
N ILE A 443 3.50 37.14 13.11
CA ILE A 443 4.79 37.20 12.42
C ILE A 443 4.65 37.21 10.88
N ALA A 444 3.62 36.58 10.32
CA ALA A 444 3.42 36.48 8.86
C ALA A 444 3.13 37.84 8.20
N LYS A 445 3.99 38.25 7.26
CA LYS A 445 3.85 39.54 6.54
C LYS A 445 3.61 39.35 5.05
N THR A 446 4.33 38.43 4.42
CA THR A 446 4.27 38.19 2.97
C THR A 446 3.01 37.41 2.59
N LEU A 447 2.65 37.44 1.29
CA LEU A 447 1.56 36.62 0.79
C LEU A 447 1.86 35.13 0.99
N ASP A 448 3.08 34.67 0.68
CA ASP A 448 3.48 33.27 0.78
C ASP A 448 3.37 32.72 2.21
N GLU A 449 3.75 33.50 3.22
CA GLU A 449 3.61 33.12 4.63
C GLU A 449 2.15 33.00 5.07
N LYS A 450 1.28 33.90 4.58
CA LYS A 450 -0.18 33.83 4.85
C LYS A 450 -0.81 32.60 4.21
N GLU A 451 -0.38 32.25 3.00
CA GLU A 451 -0.80 31.02 2.32
C GLU A 451 -0.31 29.78 3.08
N SER A 452 0.94 29.79 3.55
CA SER A 452 1.50 28.74 4.41
C SER A 452 0.70 28.54 5.70
N LEU A 453 0.31 29.61 6.38
CA LEU A 453 -0.56 29.52 7.56
C LEU A 453 -1.93 28.94 7.24
N THR A 454 -2.52 29.35 6.11
CA THR A 454 -3.81 28.82 5.66
C THR A 454 -3.72 27.32 5.39
N ASN A 455 -2.63 26.86 4.75
CA ASN A 455 -2.34 25.45 4.57
C ASN A 455 -2.17 24.70 5.90
N GLN A 456 -1.38 25.24 6.85
CA GLN A 456 -1.20 24.60 8.17
C GLN A 456 -2.53 24.49 8.93
N TYR A 457 -3.39 25.51 8.84
CA TYR A 457 -4.71 25.48 9.47
C TYR A 457 -5.65 24.49 8.78
N ALA A 458 -5.63 24.40 7.45
CA ALA A 458 -6.39 23.39 6.71
C ALA A 458 -5.95 21.96 7.09
N LEU A 459 -4.64 21.70 7.17
CA LEU A 459 -4.11 20.40 7.62
C LEU A 459 -4.47 20.10 9.08
N PHE A 460 -4.45 21.11 9.96
CA PHE A 460 -4.91 20.95 11.35
C PHE A 460 -6.39 20.53 11.41
N LEU A 461 -7.26 21.19 10.65
CA LEU A 461 -8.68 20.84 10.58
C LEU A 461 -8.91 19.46 9.95
N LEU A 462 -8.06 19.05 8.99
CA LEU A 462 -8.06 17.72 8.40
C LEU A 462 -7.70 16.65 9.45
N PHE A 463 -6.65 16.85 10.25
CA PHE A 463 -6.25 15.95 11.34
C PHE A 463 -7.36 15.85 12.41
N GLU A 464 -7.97 16.97 12.76
CA GLU A 464 -9.08 17.01 13.72
C GLU A 464 -10.42 16.52 13.17
N ASN A 465 -10.50 16.23 11.86
CA ASN A 465 -11.74 15.84 11.17
C ASN A 465 -12.88 16.88 11.31
N GLU A 466 -12.52 18.17 11.32
CA GLU A 466 -13.42 19.31 11.42
C GLU A 466 -13.93 19.75 10.04
N SER A 467 -14.78 18.91 9.45
CA SER A 467 -15.27 19.04 8.06
C SER A 467 -15.84 20.41 7.71
N VAL A 468 -16.78 20.93 8.50
CA VAL A 468 -17.47 22.20 8.22
C VAL A 468 -16.48 23.37 8.15
N LYS A 469 -15.55 23.43 9.11
CA LYS A 469 -14.52 24.47 9.15
C LYS A 469 -13.52 24.31 8.01
N LEU A 470 -13.15 23.06 7.68
CA LEU A 470 -12.22 22.78 6.59
C LEU A 470 -12.78 23.26 5.24
N PHE A 471 -14.03 22.91 4.92
CA PHE A 471 -14.68 23.38 3.69
C PHE A 471 -14.84 24.91 3.65
N ASP A 472 -15.14 25.55 4.79
CA ASP A 472 -15.17 27.02 4.88
C ASP A 472 -13.80 27.64 4.53
N VAL A 473 -12.71 27.11 5.11
CA VAL A 473 -11.34 27.55 4.81
C VAL A 473 -10.99 27.32 3.33
N LEU A 474 -11.24 26.12 2.79
CA LEU A 474 -10.91 25.79 1.40
C LEU A 474 -11.70 26.63 0.39
N SER A 475 -12.96 26.95 0.67
CA SER A 475 -13.79 27.79 -0.21
C SER A 475 -13.30 29.24 -0.26
N LYS A 476 -12.84 29.79 0.87
CA LYS A 476 -12.32 31.16 1.00
C LYS A 476 -10.87 31.32 0.55
N TRP A 477 -10.10 30.23 0.52
CA TRP A 477 -8.69 30.26 0.17
C TRP A 477 -8.47 30.54 -1.32
N ASN A 478 -8.30 31.80 -1.70
CA ASN A 478 -8.08 32.21 -3.09
C ASN A 478 -6.58 32.22 -3.43
N THR A 479 -6.13 31.15 -4.09
CA THR A 479 -4.75 30.95 -4.52
C THR A 479 -4.45 31.54 -5.91
N GLU A 480 -5.41 32.22 -6.55
CA GLU A 480 -5.22 32.75 -7.91
C GLU A 480 -4.23 33.91 -7.99
N SER A 481 -3.99 34.64 -6.91
CA SER A 481 -2.96 35.67 -6.81
C SER A 481 -1.61 35.15 -6.29
N SER A 482 -1.53 33.88 -5.87
CA SER A 482 -0.36 33.30 -5.21
C SER A 482 0.44 32.34 -6.10
N SER A 483 1.49 31.74 -5.53
CA SER A 483 2.34 30.76 -6.23
C SER A 483 1.53 29.54 -6.67
N PRO A 484 1.82 28.94 -7.86
CA PRO A 484 1.20 27.69 -8.29
C PRO A 484 1.34 26.54 -7.28
N TYR A 485 2.34 26.60 -6.40
CA TYR A 485 2.52 25.67 -5.30
C TYR A 485 1.30 25.63 -4.36
N TRP A 486 0.73 26.78 -3.98
CA TRP A 486 -0.41 26.82 -3.08
C TRP A 486 -1.71 26.36 -3.76
N MET A 487 -1.85 26.60 -5.08
CA MET A 487 -2.92 26.01 -5.89
C MET A 487 -2.86 24.48 -5.85
N TYR A 488 -1.66 23.92 -6.01
CA TYR A 488 -1.41 22.49 -5.89
C TYR A 488 -1.75 21.96 -4.48
N ARG A 489 -1.27 22.60 -3.41
CA ARG A 489 -1.54 22.20 -2.01
C ARG A 489 -3.03 22.26 -1.66
N LYS A 490 -3.76 23.28 -2.13
CA LYS A 490 -5.21 23.35 -1.98
C LYS A 490 -5.89 22.20 -2.71
N ALA A 491 -5.46 21.91 -3.94
CA ALA A 491 -6.02 20.84 -4.74
C ALA A 491 -5.77 19.44 -4.13
N SER A 492 -4.61 19.20 -3.51
CA SER A 492 -4.34 17.93 -2.84
C SER A 492 -5.29 17.67 -1.67
N ILE A 493 -5.59 18.69 -0.87
CA ILE A 493 -6.55 18.56 0.24
C ILE A 493 -7.97 18.34 -0.31
N LEU A 494 -8.37 19.11 -1.33
CA LEU A 494 -9.67 18.93 -2.01
C LEU A 494 -9.84 17.51 -2.58
N ALA A 495 -8.81 16.97 -3.23
CA ALA A 495 -8.81 15.62 -3.76
C ALA A 495 -8.99 14.58 -2.64
N GLU A 496 -8.23 14.71 -1.55
CA GLU A 496 -8.29 13.80 -0.40
C GLU A 496 -9.68 13.75 0.25
N VAL A 497 -10.35 14.90 0.40
CA VAL A 497 -11.71 14.98 0.97
C VAL A 497 -12.83 14.68 -0.04
N GLY A 498 -12.48 14.23 -1.25
CA GLY A 498 -13.43 13.74 -2.26
C GLY A 498 -13.93 14.78 -3.28
N GLU A 499 -13.51 16.04 -3.18
CA GLU A 499 -13.84 17.12 -4.12
C GLU A 499 -12.98 17.06 -5.40
N CYS A 500 -12.98 15.89 -6.06
CA CYS A 500 -12.06 15.55 -7.15
C CYS A 500 -12.22 16.46 -8.39
N ILE A 501 -13.43 16.91 -8.70
CA ILE A 501 -13.69 17.79 -9.86
C ILE A 501 -13.02 19.15 -9.62
N THR A 502 -13.31 19.79 -8.49
CA THR A 502 -12.70 21.07 -8.10
C THR A 502 -11.17 20.95 -7.96
N ALA A 503 -10.68 19.81 -7.44
CA ALA A 503 -9.25 19.53 -7.37
C ALA A 503 -8.61 19.47 -8.76
N LYS A 504 -9.22 18.75 -9.71
CA LYS A 504 -8.76 18.67 -11.11
C LYS A 504 -8.63 20.06 -11.73
N GLU A 505 -9.65 20.90 -11.61
CA GLU A 505 -9.63 22.26 -12.15
C GLU A 505 -8.48 23.11 -11.57
N ASN A 506 -8.23 23.00 -10.25
CA ASN A 506 -7.11 23.69 -9.60
C ASN A 506 -5.75 23.16 -10.06
N LEU A 507 -5.62 21.84 -10.26
CA LEU A 507 -4.39 21.21 -10.76
C LEU A 507 -4.10 21.63 -12.21
N GLU A 508 -5.09 21.65 -13.08
CA GLU A 508 -4.93 22.10 -14.48
C GLU A 508 -4.53 23.58 -14.55
N LYS A 509 -5.17 24.45 -13.75
CA LYS A 509 -4.79 25.86 -13.62
C LYS A 509 -3.35 26.01 -13.11
N ALA A 510 -2.97 25.24 -12.08
CA ALA A 510 -1.61 25.25 -11.54
C ALA A 510 -0.59 24.80 -12.60
N LEU A 511 -0.88 23.72 -13.32
CA LEU A 511 -0.04 23.17 -14.39
C LEU A 511 0.22 24.20 -15.49
N ILE A 512 -0.82 24.90 -15.96
CA ILE A 512 -0.67 25.95 -16.98
C ILE A 512 0.29 27.04 -16.52
N ARG A 513 0.17 27.48 -15.25
CA ARG A 513 1.04 28.54 -14.70
C ARG A 513 2.48 28.07 -14.52
N VAL A 514 2.68 26.86 -14.02
CA VAL A 514 4.01 26.25 -13.87
C VAL A 514 4.68 26.12 -15.23
N ARG A 515 3.98 25.60 -16.25
CA ARG A 515 4.51 25.48 -17.61
C ARG A 515 4.84 26.81 -18.26
N LYS A 516 4.02 27.85 -18.04
CA LYS A 516 4.34 29.22 -18.48
C LYS A 516 5.66 29.72 -17.87
N LYS A 517 5.89 29.46 -16.58
CA LYS A 517 7.16 29.82 -15.93
C LYS A 517 8.34 29.04 -16.49
N ILE A 518 8.18 27.73 -16.73
CA ILE A 518 9.22 26.87 -17.32
C ILE A 518 9.57 27.36 -18.73
N ASN A 519 8.57 27.59 -19.58
CA ASN A 519 8.78 27.98 -20.97
C ASN A 519 9.35 29.39 -21.12
N ASN A 520 9.14 30.28 -20.15
CA ASN A 520 9.72 31.62 -20.15
C ASN A 520 11.18 31.65 -19.67
N SER A 521 11.71 30.55 -19.14
CA SER A 521 13.09 30.46 -18.67
C SER A 521 13.98 29.84 -19.76
N LEU A 522 14.91 30.64 -20.30
CA LEU A 522 15.88 30.19 -21.31
C LEU A 522 16.87 29.14 -20.76
N ILE A 523 17.11 29.13 -19.44
CA ILE A 523 17.96 28.16 -18.73
C ILE A 523 17.22 27.75 -17.44
N ILE A 524 17.15 26.45 -17.17
CA ILE A 524 16.58 25.93 -15.91
C ILE A 524 17.66 26.01 -14.82
N SER A 525 17.76 27.16 -14.16
CA SER A 525 18.69 27.37 -13.04
C SER A 525 18.15 26.88 -11.69
N SER A 526 16.84 26.62 -11.58
CA SER A 526 16.19 26.07 -10.40
C SER A 526 15.19 24.98 -10.79
N TYR A 527 15.20 23.89 -10.02
CA TYR A 527 14.32 22.75 -10.21
C TYR A 527 12.93 22.92 -9.57
N SER A 528 12.65 24.04 -8.91
CA SER A 528 11.37 24.31 -8.24
C SER A 528 10.15 24.09 -9.13
N ASN A 529 10.15 24.66 -10.35
CA ASN A 529 8.99 24.57 -11.24
C ASN A 529 8.87 23.19 -11.92
N VAL A 530 9.98 22.58 -12.36
CA VAL A 530 9.98 21.25 -12.98
C VAL A 530 9.65 20.14 -11.98
N SER A 531 10.13 20.29 -10.74
CA SER A 531 9.75 19.41 -9.63
C SER A 531 8.25 19.56 -9.34
N LEU A 532 7.74 20.79 -9.18
CA LEU A 532 6.31 21.02 -8.98
C LEU A 532 5.45 20.48 -10.14
N GLU A 533 5.89 20.62 -11.40
CA GLU A 533 5.22 20.03 -12.57
C GLU A 533 5.05 18.51 -12.41
N SER A 534 6.11 17.80 -12.00
CA SER A 534 6.07 16.34 -11.82
C SER A 534 5.05 15.89 -10.78
N TYR A 535 4.94 16.61 -9.65
CA TYR A 535 3.99 16.33 -8.58
C TYR A 535 2.54 16.68 -8.97
N ILE A 536 2.35 17.79 -9.70
CA ILE A 536 1.03 18.15 -10.25
C ILE A 536 0.55 17.07 -11.22
N LEU A 537 1.38 16.66 -12.17
CA LEU A 537 1.02 15.63 -13.15
C LEU A 537 0.70 14.29 -12.48
N THR A 538 1.50 13.88 -11.50
CA THR A 538 1.26 12.63 -10.76
C THR A 538 -0.08 12.66 -10.02
N LEU A 539 -0.40 13.74 -9.32
CA LEU A 539 -1.69 13.84 -8.62
C LEU A 539 -2.87 14.00 -9.58
N LEU A 540 -2.70 14.75 -10.67
CA LEU A 540 -3.74 14.97 -11.69
C LEU A 540 -4.14 13.65 -12.37
N ASP A 541 -3.17 12.79 -12.65
CA ASP A 541 -3.37 11.43 -13.17
C ASP A 541 -4.26 10.60 -12.23
N GLU A 542 -3.89 10.53 -10.95
CA GLU A 542 -4.63 9.79 -9.92
C GLU A 542 -6.06 10.35 -9.70
N VAL A 543 -6.22 11.68 -9.72
CA VAL A 543 -7.53 12.35 -9.63
C VAL A 543 -8.40 12.02 -10.85
N CYS A 544 -7.84 12.01 -12.06
CA CYS A 544 -8.57 11.64 -13.27
C CYS A 544 -9.04 10.18 -13.23
N ILE A 545 -8.19 9.26 -12.74
CA ILE A 545 -8.55 7.84 -12.55
C ILE A 545 -9.69 7.72 -11.52
N SER A 546 -9.59 8.43 -10.39
CA SER A 546 -10.63 8.47 -9.36
C SER A 546 -12.00 8.91 -9.93
N ILE A 547 -12.02 9.96 -10.76
CA ILE A 547 -13.25 10.43 -11.44
C ILE A 547 -13.79 9.35 -12.39
N LYS A 548 -12.95 8.74 -13.22
CA LYS A 548 -13.37 7.67 -14.15
C LYS A 548 -13.95 6.45 -13.42
N PHE A 549 -13.33 6.03 -12.32
CA PHE A 549 -13.81 4.90 -11.52
C PHE A 549 -15.15 5.19 -10.84
N LYS A 550 -15.37 6.44 -10.40
CA LYS A 550 -16.68 6.90 -9.91
C LYS A 550 -17.76 6.74 -10.98
N ASP A 551 -17.44 7.03 -12.24
CA ASP A 551 -18.32 6.90 -13.40
C ASP A 551 -18.38 5.46 -13.98
N ARG A 552 -17.78 4.48 -13.28
CA ARG A 552 -17.71 3.04 -13.67
C ARG A 552 -16.99 2.77 -14.99
N VAL A 553 -16.04 3.64 -15.36
CA VAL A 553 -15.17 3.47 -16.53
C VAL A 553 -13.84 2.88 -16.08
N TYR A 554 -13.56 1.63 -16.49
CA TYR A 554 -12.37 0.87 -16.07
C TYR A 554 -11.29 0.74 -17.15
N GLU A 555 -11.60 1.10 -18.39
CA GLU A 555 -10.61 1.17 -19.48
C GLU A 555 -9.81 2.47 -19.35
N VAL A 556 -8.61 2.35 -18.76
CA VAL A 556 -7.68 3.47 -18.62
C VAL A 556 -6.61 3.33 -19.69
N GLU A 557 -6.77 4.02 -20.81
CA GLU A 557 -5.67 4.26 -21.76
C GLU A 557 -4.52 4.98 -21.03
N ASN A 558 -3.26 4.70 -21.42
CA ASN A 558 -2.10 5.42 -20.90
C ASN A 558 -2.34 6.93 -21.03
N THR A 559 -2.22 7.66 -19.92
CA THR A 559 -2.49 9.10 -19.93
C THR A 559 -1.40 9.84 -20.73
N ASP A 560 -1.81 10.92 -21.41
CA ASP A 560 -0.95 11.83 -22.20
C ASP A 560 0.23 12.43 -21.39
N TYR A 561 0.32 12.15 -20.09
CA TYR A 561 1.32 12.70 -19.18
C TYR A 561 2.54 11.81 -18.99
N SER A 562 2.48 10.51 -19.37
CA SER A 562 3.59 9.57 -19.10
C SER A 562 4.89 10.00 -19.78
N GLU A 563 4.83 10.39 -21.06
CA GLU A 563 6.01 10.86 -21.81
C GLU A 563 6.64 12.08 -21.14
N ARG A 564 5.81 13.04 -20.69
CA ARG A 564 6.30 14.23 -19.99
C ARG A 564 6.91 13.90 -18.62
N LEU A 565 6.34 12.94 -17.89
CA LEU A 565 6.93 12.48 -16.63
C LEU A 565 8.28 11.80 -16.87
N ASP A 566 8.44 11.06 -17.97
CA ASP A 566 9.72 10.48 -18.36
C ASP A 566 10.76 11.54 -18.71
N ASP A 567 10.36 12.61 -19.40
CA ASP A 567 11.24 13.77 -19.64
C ASP A 567 11.71 14.41 -18.33
N LEU A 568 10.84 14.54 -17.33
CA LEU A 568 11.15 15.21 -16.07
C LEU A 568 12.15 14.43 -15.20
N LYS A 569 12.32 13.13 -15.43
CA LYS A 569 13.34 12.29 -14.76
C LYS A 569 14.75 12.81 -14.97
N GLN A 570 15.02 13.50 -16.09
CA GLN A 570 16.35 14.07 -16.36
C GLN A 570 16.78 15.13 -15.32
N PHE A 571 15.82 15.73 -14.61
CA PHE A 571 16.03 16.67 -13.51
C PHE A 571 15.96 16.00 -12.12
N GLU A 572 16.04 14.67 -12.07
CA GLU A 572 15.85 13.84 -10.87
C GLU A 572 14.49 14.09 -10.19
N CYS A 573 13.48 14.48 -10.96
CA CYS A 573 12.13 14.75 -10.49
C CYS A 573 11.20 13.57 -10.84
N ASP A 574 11.19 12.53 -9.99
CA ASP A 574 10.31 11.37 -10.16
C ASP A 574 9.53 11.05 -8.87
N PRO A 575 8.32 11.64 -8.70
CA PRO A 575 7.47 11.39 -7.55
C PRO A 575 7.06 9.92 -7.40
N ARG A 576 6.89 9.19 -8.51
CA ARG A 576 6.47 7.78 -8.51
C ARG A 576 7.59 6.90 -7.97
N LEU A 577 8.84 7.16 -8.39
CA LEU A 577 10.02 6.49 -7.87
C LEU A 577 10.26 6.80 -6.39
N GLU A 578 10.19 8.07 -5.96
CA GLU A 578 10.36 8.41 -4.54
C GLU A 578 9.32 7.73 -3.65
N LYS A 579 8.03 7.73 -4.07
CA LYS A 579 6.96 6.98 -3.38
C LYS A 579 7.30 5.49 -3.27
N TYR A 580 7.75 4.89 -4.37
CA TYR A 580 8.12 3.48 -4.42
C TYR A 580 9.29 3.16 -3.49
N LEU A 581 10.38 3.93 -3.54
CA LEU A 581 11.58 3.71 -2.73
C LEU A 581 11.30 3.86 -1.23
N LEU A 582 10.53 4.88 -0.85
CA LEU A 582 10.13 5.08 0.56
C LEU A 582 9.23 3.96 1.05
N THR A 583 8.30 3.49 0.22
CA THR A 583 7.46 2.33 0.57
C THR A 583 8.31 1.06 0.72
N LEU A 584 9.23 0.81 -0.21
CA LEU A 584 10.10 -0.36 -0.21
C LEU A 584 10.92 -0.47 1.07
N ASN A 585 11.42 0.64 1.61
CA ASN A 585 12.20 0.67 2.85
C ASN A 585 11.42 0.20 4.09
N ILE A 586 10.09 0.14 4.04
CA ILE A 586 9.23 -0.25 5.17
C ILE A 586 8.26 -1.40 4.81
N ASN A 587 8.30 -1.93 3.59
CA ASN A 587 7.39 -2.97 3.12
C ASN A 587 7.87 -4.38 3.47
N HIS A 588 8.17 -4.59 4.75
CA HIS A 588 8.56 -5.84 5.37
C HIS A 588 8.05 -5.89 6.81
N GLU A 589 7.99 -7.09 7.39
CA GLU A 589 7.62 -7.28 8.79
C GLU A 589 8.59 -6.51 9.71
N PRO A 590 8.10 -5.71 10.68
CA PRO A 590 8.96 -4.96 11.58
C PRO A 590 9.90 -5.90 12.34
N ALA A 591 11.19 -5.56 12.39
CA ALA A 591 12.13 -6.28 13.23
C ALA A 591 11.75 -6.10 14.72
N ILE A 592 11.77 -7.19 15.49
CA ILE A 592 11.51 -7.15 16.94
C ILE A 592 12.52 -6.21 17.59
N LEU A 593 12.01 -5.15 18.20
CA LEU A 593 12.82 -4.13 18.88
C LEU A 593 13.37 -4.70 20.18
N LYS A 594 14.67 -5.00 20.19
CA LYS A 594 15.38 -5.28 21.43
C LYS A 594 16.15 -4.04 21.81
N SER A 595 15.83 -3.43 22.96
CA SER A 595 16.62 -2.34 23.54
C SER A 595 18.10 -2.72 23.71
N VAL A 596 18.35 -4.02 23.85
CA VAL A 596 19.68 -4.61 23.94
C VAL A 596 19.74 -5.88 23.09
N THR A 597 20.59 -5.90 22.07
CA THR A 597 20.89 -7.13 21.31
C THR A 597 22.17 -7.75 21.86
N THR A 598 22.07 -8.95 22.41
CA THR A 598 23.23 -9.76 22.79
C THR A 598 23.53 -10.76 21.69
N LYS A 599 24.70 -10.65 21.06
CA LYS A 599 25.21 -11.64 20.10
C LYS A 599 26.24 -12.49 20.82
N SER A 600 25.98 -13.79 20.94
CA SER A 600 26.96 -14.73 21.46
C SER A 600 28.16 -14.76 20.51
N GLY A 601 29.36 -14.57 21.05
CA GLY A 601 30.60 -14.73 20.29
C GLY A 601 30.95 -16.20 20.10
N PHE A 602 32.06 -16.45 19.40
CA PHE A 602 32.54 -17.81 19.11
C PHE A 602 32.93 -18.57 20.39
N ASP A 603 33.52 -17.87 21.38
CA ASP A 603 33.95 -18.49 22.63
C ASP A 603 32.81 -18.63 23.63
N ILE A 604 32.79 -19.76 24.35
CA ILE A 604 31.79 -20.06 25.39
C ILE A 604 31.79 -18.94 26.44
N GLY A 605 30.63 -18.32 26.64
CA GLY A 605 30.45 -17.22 27.59
C GLY A 605 30.74 -15.82 27.02
N SER A 606 31.29 -15.72 25.80
CA SER A 606 31.47 -14.43 25.15
C SER A 606 30.13 -13.89 24.63
N LYS A 607 29.79 -12.66 25.01
CA LYS A 607 28.61 -11.95 24.53
C LYS A 607 29.01 -10.53 24.14
N GLN A 608 28.65 -10.11 22.93
CA GLN A 608 28.65 -8.71 22.54
C GLN A 608 27.26 -8.15 22.79
N THR A 609 27.19 -7.09 23.58
CA THR A 609 25.95 -6.39 23.92
C THR A 609 25.91 -5.08 23.12
N VAL A 610 24.90 -4.91 22.28
CA VAL A 610 24.63 -3.66 21.55
C VAL A 610 23.35 -3.05 22.11
N GLN A 611 23.43 -1.81 22.61
CA GLN A 611 22.26 -1.04 23.05
C GLN A 611 21.73 -0.19 21.90
N HIS A 612 20.42 -0.19 21.68
CA HIS A 612 19.76 0.56 20.61
C HIS A 612 18.94 1.71 21.20
N TYR A 613 19.19 2.95 20.75
CA TYR A 613 18.42 4.16 21.13
C TYR A 613 17.28 4.41 20.13
N MET A 614 16.14 4.96 20.60
CA MET A 614 14.95 5.15 19.76
C MET A 614 15.17 6.05 18.53
N HIS A 615 16.04 7.06 18.60
CA HIS A 615 16.33 7.97 17.48
C HIS A 615 17.27 7.37 16.42
N ASP A 616 17.97 6.28 16.72
CA ASP A 616 18.83 5.56 15.76
C ASP A 616 18.07 4.40 15.10
N ASN A 617 16.79 4.25 15.43
CA ASN A 617 15.96 3.21 14.87
C ASN A 617 15.57 3.55 13.42
N LYS A 618 16.31 2.94 12.49
CA LYS A 618 16.09 3.09 11.05
C LYS A 618 14.65 2.77 10.63
N GLU A 619 13.98 1.81 11.26
CA GLU A 619 12.58 1.46 10.95
C GLU A 619 11.63 2.63 11.25
N TYR A 620 11.84 3.32 12.38
CA TYR A 620 11.04 4.50 12.74
C TYR A 620 11.36 5.67 11.83
N ILE A 621 12.64 5.93 11.56
CA ILE A 621 13.08 6.99 10.65
C ILE A 621 12.46 6.80 9.27
N ASP A 622 12.52 5.60 8.70
CA ASP A 622 11.99 5.35 7.37
C ASP A 622 10.46 5.41 7.32
N ALA A 623 9.76 4.99 8.39
CA ALA A 623 8.31 5.16 8.53
C ALA A 623 7.92 6.64 8.61
N PHE A 624 8.63 7.44 9.41
CA PHE A 624 8.41 8.88 9.49
C PHE A 624 8.67 9.56 8.14
N ARG A 625 9.77 9.20 7.45
CA ARG A 625 10.08 9.72 6.11
C ARG A 625 8.95 9.49 5.11
N PHE A 626 8.33 8.32 5.15
CA PHE A 626 7.18 8.02 4.30
C PHE A 626 5.97 8.94 4.61
N LEU A 627 5.63 9.13 5.88
CA LEU A 627 4.51 10.00 6.26
C LEU A 627 4.80 11.48 5.94
N LYS A 628 6.02 11.96 6.23
CA LYS A 628 6.49 13.31 5.86
C LYS A 628 6.47 13.52 4.35
N PHE A 629 6.92 12.54 3.57
CA PHE A 629 6.84 12.57 2.10
C PHE A 629 5.41 12.81 1.63
N CYS A 630 4.45 12.00 2.10
CA CYS A 630 3.06 12.13 1.66
C CYS A 630 2.49 13.52 1.99
N GLU A 631 2.82 14.08 3.16
CA GLU A 631 2.35 15.41 3.55
C GLU A 631 3.06 16.57 2.82
N ASP A 632 4.39 16.50 2.64
CA ASP A 632 5.19 17.55 2.00
C ASP A 632 5.00 17.56 0.49
N ALA A 633 4.95 16.38 -0.11
CA ALA A 633 4.63 16.22 -1.51
C ALA A 633 3.16 16.52 -1.80
N GLY A 634 2.25 16.56 -0.82
CA GLY A 634 0.82 16.72 -1.08
C GLY A 634 0.20 15.50 -1.77
N ILE A 635 0.67 14.29 -1.45
CA ILE A 635 0.17 13.03 -1.99
C ILE A 635 -0.75 12.37 -0.96
N PRO A 636 -2.06 12.26 -1.21
CA PRO A 636 -2.99 11.58 -0.32
C PRO A 636 -2.69 10.08 -0.22
N PHE A 637 -3.06 9.44 0.89
CA PHE A 637 -2.97 7.98 1.00
C PHE A 637 -3.99 7.28 0.10
N ARG A 638 -5.14 7.93 -0.09
CA ARG A 638 -6.28 7.42 -0.82
C ARG A 638 -7.12 8.58 -1.39
N LEU A 639 -7.68 8.37 -2.57
CA LEU A 639 -8.76 9.15 -3.15
C LEU A 639 -10.04 8.29 -3.18
N PRO A 640 -11.22 8.87 -3.45
CA PRO A 640 -12.39 8.06 -3.78
C PRO A 640 -12.04 6.98 -4.82
N HIS A 641 -12.36 5.71 -4.52
CA HIS A 641 -12.11 4.56 -5.39
C HIS A 641 -10.65 4.22 -5.75
N VAL A 642 -9.63 5.03 -5.40
CA VAL A 642 -8.22 4.83 -5.79
C VAL A 642 -7.29 4.85 -4.57
N ALA A 643 -6.51 3.80 -4.38
CA ALA A 643 -5.47 3.76 -3.34
C ALA A 643 -4.11 4.21 -3.92
N ILE A 644 -3.50 5.24 -3.33
CA ILE A 644 -2.27 5.86 -3.87
C ILE A 644 -1.03 5.45 -3.07
N ALA A 645 -1.09 5.67 -1.75
CA ALA A 645 0.02 5.49 -0.81
C ALA A 645 -0.42 4.67 0.42
N LYS A 646 -1.52 3.92 0.28
CA LYS A 646 -2.15 3.13 1.34
C LYS A 646 -1.23 2.08 1.95
N SER A 647 -0.51 1.29 1.15
CA SER A 647 0.35 0.21 1.67
C SER A 647 1.50 0.74 2.51
N GLY A 648 2.19 1.79 2.04
CA GLY A 648 3.23 2.46 2.82
C GLY A 648 2.68 3.08 4.11
N ALA A 649 1.45 3.63 4.07
CA ALA A 649 0.80 4.17 5.26
C ALA A 649 0.51 3.08 6.30
N GLN A 650 0.05 1.90 5.87
CA GLN A 650 -0.16 0.74 6.73
C GLN A 650 1.15 0.25 7.35
N SER A 651 2.22 0.15 6.54
CA SER A 651 3.54 -0.22 7.02
C SER A 651 4.13 0.80 8.01
N ALA A 652 3.81 2.08 7.84
CA ALA A 652 4.20 3.14 8.77
C ALA A 652 3.41 3.05 10.09
N ILE A 653 2.09 2.87 10.04
CA ILE A 653 1.23 2.65 11.23
C ILE A 653 1.77 1.49 12.07
N LYS A 654 2.11 0.36 11.44
CA LYS A 654 2.61 -0.84 12.13
C LYS A 654 3.90 -0.60 12.94
N ARG A 655 4.69 0.41 12.57
CA ARG A 655 5.95 0.79 13.25
C ARG A 655 5.76 1.92 14.24
N LEU A 656 4.89 2.87 13.91
CA LEU A 656 4.74 4.12 14.66
C LEU A 656 3.59 4.09 15.66
N SER A 657 2.80 3.02 15.74
CA SER A 657 1.66 2.90 16.67
C SER A 657 2.01 3.20 18.13
N PHE A 658 3.21 2.83 18.56
CA PHE A 658 3.72 3.10 19.91
C PHE A 658 4.46 4.44 20.01
N ALA A 659 5.32 4.74 19.03
CA ALA A 659 6.18 5.94 19.08
C ALA A 659 5.45 7.25 18.75
N ALA A 660 4.42 7.20 17.91
CA ALA A 660 3.60 8.34 17.50
C ALA A 660 2.12 7.89 17.34
N PRO A 661 1.43 7.60 18.45
CA PRO A 661 0.09 7.01 18.42
C PRO A 661 -0.94 7.93 17.76
N TYR A 662 -0.90 9.24 18.04
CA TYR A 662 -1.84 10.20 17.47
C TYR A 662 -1.73 10.27 15.95
N TRP A 663 -0.50 10.42 15.43
CA TRP A 663 -0.28 10.47 13.99
C TRP A 663 -0.65 9.15 13.29
N SER A 664 -0.40 8.02 13.95
CA SER A 664 -0.82 6.71 13.44
C SER A 664 -2.36 6.60 13.35
N MET A 665 -3.09 7.09 14.35
CA MET A 665 -4.56 7.12 14.34
C MET A 665 -5.13 8.06 13.27
N VAL A 666 -4.52 9.23 13.07
CA VAL A 666 -4.92 10.13 11.97
C VAL A 666 -4.65 9.48 10.61
N THR A 667 -3.47 8.87 10.44
CA THR A 667 -3.10 8.15 9.22
C THR A 667 -4.08 7.01 8.94
N MET A 668 -4.44 6.24 9.97
CA MET A 668 -5.44 5.17 9.90
C MET A 668 -6.77 5.69 9.35
N ILE A 669 -7.33 6.77 9.89
CA ILE A 669 -8.57 7.37 9.38
C ILE A 669 -8.43 7.73 7.91
N ARG A 670 -7.33 8.40 7.51
CA ARG A 670 -7.07 8.87 6.14
C ARG A 670 -6.85 7.75 5.11
N THR A 671 -6.63 6.49 5.55
CA THR A 671 -6.55 5.34 4.63
C THR A 671 -7.92 4.75 4.23
N HIS A 672 -8.99 5.07 4.98
CA HIS A 672 -10.34 4.48 4.84
C HIS A 672 -10.32 2.95 4.74
N ASP A 673 -9.53 2.28 5.57
CA ASP A 673 -9.33 0.84 5.45
C ASP A 673 -9.39 0.11 6.79
N GLU A 674 -10.10 -1.02 6.77
CA GLU A 674 -10.22 -1.91 7.93
C GLU A 674 -8.86 -2.43 8.38
N LYS A 675 -7.98 -2.86 7.47
CA LYS A 675 -6.66 -3.41 7.85
C LYS A 675 -5.84 -2.43 8.68
N SER A 676 -5.98 -1.12 8.43
CA SER A 676 -5.29 -0.09 9.22
C SER A 676 -5.79 -0.06 10.68
N ILE A 677 -7.08 -0.33 10.91
CA ILE A 677 -7.66 -0.48 12.26
C ILE A 677 -7.03 -1.70 12.96
N GLU A 678 -6.84 -2.80 12.22
CA GLU A 678 -6.33 -4.05 12.77
C GLU A 678 -4.89 -3.94 13.27
N LEU A 679 -4.13 -2.96 12.77
CA LEU A 679 -2.75 -2.69 13.16
C LEU A 679 -2.64 -1.85 14.46
N LEU A 680 -3.66 -1.05 14.80
CA LEU A 680 -3.62 -0.13 15.95
C LEU A 680 -4.40 -0.60 17.17
N PHE A 681 -5.53 -1.27 16.94
CA PHE A 681 -6.41 -1.69 18.03
C PHE A 681 -6.37 -3.21 18.20
N THR A 682 -5.17 -3.79 18.22
CA THR A 682 -4.97 -5.17 18.70
C THR A 682 -5.22 -5.20 20.22
N ARG A 683 -5.40 -6.41 20.77
CA ARG A 683 -5.54 -6.57 22.22
C ARG A 683 -4.29 -6.10 22.97
N GLU A 684 -3.12 -6.38 22.42
CA GLU A 684 -1.84 -5.93 22.96
C GLU A 684 -1.72 -4.39 22.96
N CYS A 685 -2.01 -3.71 21.85
CA CYS A 685 -1.95 -2.24 21.84
C CYS A 685 -3.00 -1.61 22.77
N LEU A 686 -4.21 -2.18 22.83
CA LEU A 686 -5.25 -1.70 23.75
C LEU A 686 -4.89 -1.93 25.23
N SER A 687 -4.10 -2.94 25.58
CA SER A 687 -3.67 -3.11 26.98
C SER A 687 -2.76 -1.99 27.46
N ASP A 688 -1.97 -1.41 26.56
CA ASP A 688 -1.02 -0.33 26.88
C ASP A 688 -1.69 1.04 27.04
N TYR A 689 -2.85 1.26 26.40
CA TYR A 689 -3.60 2.50 26.55
C TYR A 689 -4.41 2.54 27.85
N ASP A 690 -4.44 3.68 28.54
CA ASP A 690 -5.33 3.87 29.68
C ASP A 690 -6.81 3.99 29.26
N LEU A 691 -7.72 3.71 30.20
CA LEU A 691 -9.16 3.73 29.96
C LEU A 691 -9.69 5.10 29.52
N ASP A 692 -9.13 6.20 30.04
CA ASP A 692 -9.59 7.55 29.74
C ASP A 692 -9.27 7.94 28.29
N PHE A 693 -8.07 7.58 27.82
CA PHE A 693 -7.65 7.74 26.44
C PHE A 693 -8.56 6.96 25.48
N VAL A 694 -8.83 5.68 25.78
CA VAL A 694 -9.70 4.84 24.93
C VAL A 694 -11.12 5.40 24.87
N ASP A 695 -11.70 5.82 26.00
CA ASP A 695 -13.04 6.43 26.02
C ASP A 695 -13.09 7.75 25.23
N LYS A 696 -12.10 8.64 25.40
CA LYS A 696 -12.02 9.89 24.63
C LYS A 696 -11.97 9.62 23.13
N LEU A 697 -11.17 8.64 22.72
CA LEU A 697 -11.02 8.25 21.33
C LEU A 697 -12.29 7.62 20.76
N ALA A 698 -12.91 6.69 21.49
CA ALA A 698 -14.17 6.07 21.13
C ALA A 698 -15.27 7.14 20.95
N ASN A 699 -15.36 8.12 21.85
CA ASN A 699 -16.31 9.21 21.77
C ASN A 699 -16.04 10.16 20.58
N LYS A 700 -14.78 10.38 20.20
CA LYS A 700 -14.41 11.10 18.97
C LYS A 700 -14.92 10.32 17.74
N TYR A 701 -14.66 9.02 17.66
CA TYR A 701 -15.08 8.17 16.53
C TYR A 701 -16.60 7.99 16.46
N LEU A 702 -17.28 7.89 17.60
CA LEU A 702 -18.74 7.88 17.70
C LEU A 702 -19.34 9.14 17.08
N THR A 703 -18.75 10.30 17.36
CA THR A 703 -19.21 11.58 16.83
C THR A 703 -19.04 11.65 15.31
N LEU A 704 -17.93 11.15 14.77
CA LEU A 704 -17.70 11.04 13.32
C LEU A 704 -18.69 10.08 12.65
N LEU A 705 -18.90 8.90 13.22
CA LEU A 705 -19.84 7.92 12.68
C LEU A 705 -21.30 8.39 12.78
N ASN A 706 -21.66 9.13 13.82
CA ASN A 706 -22.98 9.76 13.95
C ASN A 706 -23.20 10.86 12.90
N ARG A 707 -22.19 11.70 12.64
CA ARG A 707 -22.22 12.68 11.53
C ARG A 707 -22.45 11.98 10.19
N TYR A 708 -21.74 10.87 9.93
CA TYR A 708 -21.94 10.06 8.73
C TYR A 708 -23.35 9.48 8.67
N THR A 709 -23.85 8.89 9.76
CA THR A 709 -25.19 8.31 9.84
C THR A 709 -26.26 9.36 9.52
N THR A 710 -26.18 10.54 10.14
CA THR A 710 -27.14 11.65 9.95
C THR A 710 -26.94 12.46 8.67
N GLY A 711 -25.85 12.28 7.92
CA GLY A 711 -25.58 12.97 6.66
C GLY A 711 -25.08 14.40 6.82
N LYS A 712 -24.53 14.73 7.99
CA LYS A 712 -24.01 16.06 8.31
C LYS A 712 -22.51 16.09 8.05
N GLY A 713 -22.08 16.85 7.04
CA GLY A 713 -20.69 17.23 6.75
C GLY A 713 -19.63 16.20 7.16
N CYS A 714 -19.30 15.27 6.28
CA CYS A 714 -18.28 14.25 6.49
C CYS A 714 -17.11 14.46 5.53
N LEU A 715 -15.89 14.20 5.99
CA LEU A 715 -14.73 14.17 5.10
C LEU A 715 -14.65 12.84 4.35
N TYR A 716 -15.05 11.75 5.03
CA TYR A 716 -14.86 10.39 4.57
C TYR A 716 -16.10 9.52 4.81
N GLU A 717 -16.14 8.35 4.18
CA GLU A 717 -17.18 7.33 4.37
C GLU A 717 -16.95 6.54 5.66
N TYR A 718 -17.09 7.21 6.81
CA TYR A 718 -16.77 6.64 8.13
C TYR A 718 -17.46 5.29 8.43
N GLY A 719 -18.63 5.04 7.86
CA GLY A 719 -19.34 3.76 8.00
C GLY A 719 -18.61 2.54 7.47
N LEU A 720 -17.61 2.72 6.59
CA LEU A 720 -16.85 1.62 6.00
C LEU A 720 -15.69 1.09 6.87
N PHE A 721 -15.33 1.78 7.96
CA PHE A 721 -14.17 1.38 8.77
C PHE A 721 -14.28 1.72 10.27
N LEU A 722 -14.95 2.81 10.67
CA LEU A 722 -15.09 3.15 12.10
C LEU A 722 -15.89 2.13 12.93
N PRO A 723 -16.88 1.38 12.39
CA PRO A 723 -17.52 0.33 13.16
C PRO A 723 -16.53 -0.71 13.70
N GLU A 724 -15.51 -1.11 12.93
CA GLU A 724 -14.49 -2.05 13.40
C GLU A 724 -13.64 -1.43 14.51
N ALA A 725 -13.26 -0.14 14.40
CA ALA A 725 -12.49 0.54 15.44
C ALA A 725 -13.25 0.61 16.76
N LEU A 726 -14.52 1.05 16.72
CA LEU A 726 -15.40 1.09 17.90
C LEU A 726 -15.60 -0.31 18.48
N SER A 727 -15.71 -1.34 17.63
CA SER A 727 -15.97 -2.71 18.08
C SER A 727 -14.83 -3.26 18.95
N ARG A 728 -13.59 -2.86 18.64
CA ARG A 728 -12.40 -3.25 19.40
C ARG A 728 -12.31 -2.46 20.71
N MET A 729 -12.66 -1.18 20.70
CA MET A 729 -12.68 -0.35 21.91
C MET A 729 -13.77 -0.76 22.90
N CYS A 730 -14.86 -1.40 22.46
CA CYS A 730 -15.88 -1.96 23.36
C CYS A 730 -15.27 -2.82 24.47
N SER A 731 -14.19 -3.55 24.18
CA SER A 731 -13.57 -4.42 25.18
C SER A 731 -12.82 -3.68 26.29
N LYS A 732 -12.54 -2.38 26.13
CA LYS A 732 -11.85 -1.55 27.11
C LYS A 732 -12.43 -0.13 27.12
N SER A 733 -13.67 -0.03 27.56
CA SER A 733 -14.40 1.24 27.67
C SER A 733 -15.35 1.22 28.86
N ARG A 734 -15.79 2.39 29.31
CA ARG A 734 -16.79 2.51 30.38
C ARG A 734 -18.20 2.23 29.86
N ILE A 735 -19.12 1.95 30.77
CA ILE A 735 -20.51 1.64 30.42
C ILE A 735 -21.19 2.78 29.66
N GLU A 736 -20.88 4.04 30.00
CA GLU A 736 -21.46 5.22 29.37
C GLU A 736 -21.04 5.31 27.90
N THR A 737 -19.78 5.02 27.58
CA THR A 737 -19.30 4.97 26.19
C THR A 737 -19.97 3.82 25.43
N ARG A 738 -20.04 2.62 26.03
CA ARG A 738 -20.72 1.45 25.45
C ARG A 738 -22.19 1.75 25.13
N ASP A 739 -22.90 2.43 26.03
CA ASP A 739 -24.30 2.80 25.84
C ASP A 739 -24.49 3.81 24.70
N ARG A 740 -23.58 4.77 24.55
CA ARG A 740 -23.59 5.67 23.39
C ARG A 740 -23.31 4.95 22.08
N ILE A 741 -22.50 3.89 22.07
CA ILE A 741 -22.34 2.99 20.91
C ILE A 741 -23.67 2.29 20.61
N LEU A 742 -24.36 1.77 21.62
CA LEU A 742 -25.66 1.12 21.46
C LEU A 742 -26.70 2.09 20.88
N GLU A 743 -26.77 3.34 21.38
CA GLU A 743 -27.65 4.39 20.86
C GLU A 743 -27.41 4.66 19.37
N LEU A 744 -26.14 4.75 18.95
CA LEU A 744 -25.78 4.94 17.56
C LEU A 744 -26.14 3.72 16.69
N LEU A 745 -25.90 2.50 17.18
CA LEU A 745 -26.32 1.28 16.49
C LEU A 745 -27.83 1.25 16.27
N ILE A 746 -28.62 1.63 17.28
CA ILE A 746 -30.08 1.74 17.16
C ILE A 746 -30.46 2.75 16.08
N LEU A 747 -29.78 3.90 16.03
CA LEU A 747 -29.99 4.90 14.98
C LEU A 747 -29.70 4.33 13.59
N ILE A 748 -28.58 3.62 13.42
CA ILE A 748 -28.17 2.99 12.15
C ILE A 748 -29.23 1.99 11.68
N TYR A 749 -29.68 1.09 12.57
CA TYR A 749 -30.72 0.09 12.27
C TYR A 749 -32.07 0.75 11.91
N LYS A 750 -32.48 1.80 12.65
CA LYS A 750 -33.78 2.48 12.44
C LYS A 750 -33.83 3.33 11.17
N GLN A 751 -32.72 3.96 10.76
CA GLN A 751 -32.74 4.89 9.64
C GLN A 751 -32.88 4.22 8.26
N LYS A 752 -32.79 2.88 8.17
CA LYS A 752 -33.00 2.10 6.92
C LYS A 752 -32.25 2.71 5.71
N ASN A 753 -31.07 3.29 5.94
CA ASN A 753 -30.50 4.29 5.04
C ASN A 753 -29.89 3.62 3.78
N LYS A 754 -30.73 3.31 2.78
CA LYS A 754 -30.38 2.60 1.53
C LYS A 754 -29.20 3.23 0.76
N ASN A 755 -28.86 4.49 1.05
CA ASN A 755 -27.86 5.27 0.34
C ASN A 755 -26.50 5.34 1.06
N LYS A 756 -26.32 4.72 2.23
CA LYS A 756 -25.05 4.73 2.97
C LYS A 756 -24.58 3.32 3.27
N ASN A 757 -23.32 3.07 2.97
CA ASN A 757 -22.69 1.79 3.21
C ASN A 757 -22.12 1.75 4.63
N PHE A 758 -22.33 0.62 5.29
CA PHE A 758 -21.74 0.29 6.58
C PHE A 758 -21.08 -1.09 6.47
N SER A 759 -19.90 -1.25 7.07
CA SER A 759 -19.21 -2.52 7.21
C SER A 759 -19.07 -2.89 8.69
N ASN A 760 -18.86 -4.17 8.99
CA ASN A 760 -18.52 -4.66 10.34
C ASN A 760 -19.50 -4.29 11.47
N ILE A 761 -20.75 -3.95 11.14
CA ILE A 761 -21.81 -3.68 12.13
C ILE A 761 -22.07 -4.94 12.97
N ASN A 762 -22.03 -6.12 12.35
CA ASN A 762 -22.10 -7.41 13.04
C ASN A 762 -21.02 -7.60 14.10
N LYS A 763 -19.75 -7.28 13.79
CA LYS A 763 -18.63 -7.35 14.74
C LYS A 763 -18.78 -6.35 15.86
N LEU A 764 -19.20 -5.11 15.56
CA LEU A 764 -19.51 -4.07 16.53
C LEU A 764 -20.59 -4.52 17.51
N PHE A 765 -21.70 -5.05 17.00
CA PHE A 765 -22.80 -5.54 17.84
C PHE A 765 -22.34 -6.70 18.74
N LYS A 766 -21.67 -7.71 18.16
CA LYS A 766 -21.18 -8.88 18.91
C LYS A 766 -20.23 -8.49 20.03
N ARG A 767 -19.21 -7.67 19.75
CA ARG A 767 -18.21 -7.26 20.75
C ARG A 767 -18.79 -6.31 21.79
N LEU A 768 -19.70 -5.41 21.39
CA LEU A 768 -20.43 -4.56 22.34
C LEU A 768 -21.24 -5.40 23.32
N LEU A 769 -22.05 -6.33 22.83
CA LEU A 769 -22.86 -7.18 23.71
C LEU A 769 -22.00 -8.05 24.63
N ASN A 770 -20.92 -8.65 24.11
CA ASN A 770 -20.00 -9.44 24.92
C ASN A 770 -19.24 -8.61 25.97
N SER A 771 -19.13 -7.29 25.77
CA SER A 771 -18.47 -6.41 26.73
C SER A 771 -19.35 -6.11 27.94
N TYR A 772 -20.67 -6.26 27.85
CA TYR A 772 -21.58 -6.06 28.97
C TYR A 772 -21.63 -7.30 29.89
N ASN A 773 -21.73 -7.09 31.20
CA ASN A 773 -22.01 -8.18 32.13
C ASN A 773 -23.50 -8.60 32.05
N HIS A 774 -23.88 -9.70 32.71
CA HIS A 774 -25.25 -10.23 32.64
C HIS A 774 -26.32 -9.23 33.10
N THR A 775 -26.06 -8.47 34.17
CA THR A 775 -26.97 -7.46 34.72
C THR A 775 -27.14 -6.30 33.73
N GLU A 776 -26.03 -5.78 33.20
CA GLU A 776 -26.02 -4.71 32.20
C GLU A 776 -26.78 -5.14 30.92
N LEU A 777 -26.55 -6.37 30.42
CA LEU A 777 -27.28 -6.92 29.27
C LEU A 777 -28.77 -7.05 29.55
N PHE A 778 -29.15 -7.50 30.76
CA PHE A 778 -30.54 -7.67 31.13
C PHE A 778 -31.29 -6.34 31.10
N GLU A 779 -30.73 -5.27 31.67
CA GLU A 779 -31.30 -3.91 31.62
C GLU A 779 -31.57 -3.40 30.20
N ARG A 780 -30.71 -3.77 29.25
CA ARG A 780 -30.77 -3.33 27.84
C ARG A 780 -31.65 -4.24 26.98
N LEU A 781 -32.09 -5.38 27.49
CA LEU A 781 -32.89 -6.36 26.77
C LEU A 781 -34.14 -5.79 26.07
N PRO A 782 -34.95 -4.88 26.67
CA PRO A 782 -36.11 -4.30 25.99
C PRO A 782 -35.74 -3.62 24.66
N VAL A 783 -34.64 -2.87 24.66
CA VAL A 783 -34.18 -2.13 23.49
C VAL A 783 -33.67 -3.08 22.41
N LEU A 784 -32.96 -4.15 22.79
CA LEU A 784 -32.50 -5.18 21.86
C LEU A 784 -33.66 -5.95 21.23
N VAL A 785 -34.72 -6.22 22.00
CA VAL A 785 -35.94 -6.90 21.51
C VAL A 785 -36.69 -6.01 20.53
N ASP A 786 -36.87 -4.72 20.83
CA ASP A 786 -37.47 -3.77 19.91
C ASP A 786 -36.67 -3.68 18.60
N LEU A 787 -35.33 -3.67 18.67
CA LEU A 787 -34.46 -3.69 17.49
C LEU A 787 -34.65 -4.97 16.65
N SER A 788 -34.75 -6.13 17.30
CA SER A 788 -35.02 -7.40 16.60
C SER A 788 -36.39 -7.44 15.94
N CYS A 789 -37.37 -6.70 16.48
CA CYS A 789 -38.70 -6.59 15.89
C CYS A 789 -38.70 -5.75 14.60
N GLU A 790 -37.84 -4.75 14.50
CA GLU A 790 -37.66 -3.97 13.25
C GLU A 790 -37.17 -4.86 12.11
N LEU A 791 -36.32 -5.85 12.43
CA LEU A 791 -35.77 -6.78 11.44
C LEU A 791 -36.85 -7.65 10.80
N VAL A 792 -37.94 -7.99 11.49
CA VAL A 792 -38.99 -8.92 10.98
C VAL A 792 -40.16 -8.21 10.28
N SER A 793 -40.05 -6.90 10.02
CA SER A 793 -41.09 -6.10 9.34
C SER A 793 -41.17 -6.37 7.82
N GLU A 794 -42.30 -6.01 7.18
CA GLU A 794 -42.63 -6.34 5.76
C GLU A 794 -41.61 -5.87 4.70
N ASP A 795 -40.72 -4.92 5.03
CA ASP A 795 -39.63 -4.41 4.18
C ASP A 795 -38.38 -5.33 4.12
N TYR A 796 -38.55 -6.64 4.37
CA TYR A 796 -37.49 -7.61 4.65
C TYR A 796 -36.53 -7.91 3.47
N SER A 797 -36.94 -7.64 2.23
CA SER A 797 -36.24 -8.11 1.01
C SER A 797 -34.93 -7.37 0.67
N HIS A 798 -34.55 -6.34 1.43
CA HIS A 798 -33.42 -5.46 1.09
C HIS A 798 -32.22 -5.51 2.06
N TYR A 799 -32.23 -6.36 3.09
CA TYR A 799 -31.17 -6.40 4.10
C TYR A 799 -30.10 -7.45 3.79
N ASP A 800 -28.84 -7.01 3.84
CA ASP A 800 -27.72 -7.92 4.03
C ASP A 800 -27.64 -8.34 5.50
N ARG A 801 -28.15 -9.53 5.79
CA ARG A 801 -28.20 -10.13 7.14
C ARG A 801 -26.82 -10.45 7.70
N TYR A 802 -25.80 -10.62 6.85
CA TYR A 802 -24.42 -10.77 7.33
C TYR A 802 -23.90 -9.48 7.95
N SER A 803 -24.35 -8.33 7.43
CA SER A 803 -24.00 -7.01 7.93
C SER A 803 -24.87 -6.57 9.11
N PHE A 804 -26.18 -6.89 9.11
CA PHE A 804 -27.15 -6.48 10.14
C PHE A 804 -27.80 -7.69 10.85
N PRO A 805 -27.09 -8.35 11.77
CA PRO A 805 -27.59 -9.53 12.47
C PRO A 805 -28.63 -9.16 13.52
N ASN A 806 -29.42 -10.16 13.93
CA ASN A 806 -30.29 -10.02 15.09
C ASN A 806 -29.46 -9.94 16.37
N PRO A 807 -29.62 -8.87 17.17
CA PRO A 807 -28.82 -8.65 18.36
C PRO A 807 -28.96 -9.76 19.41
N ILE A 808 -30.13 -10.40 19.47
CA ILE A 808 -30.41 -11.47 20.42
C ILE A 808 -29.60 -12.73 20.13
N SER A 809 -29.11 -12.91 18.90
CA SER A 809 -28.26 -14.06 18.54
C SER A 809 -26.88 -14.04 19.22
N TYR A 810 -26.45 -12.90 19.76
CA TYR A 810 -25.15 -12.75 20.41
C TYR A 810 -25.20 -12.74 21.95
N ILE A 811 -26.39 -12.78 22.55
CA ILE A 811 -26.50 -12.83 24.01
C ILE A 811 -26.69 -14.28 24.47
N SER A 812 -26.04 -14.64 25.58
CA SER A 812 -26.21 -15.94 26.24
C SER A 812 -26.66 -15.73 27.69
N LEU A 813 -27.79 -15.05 27.87
CA LEU A 813 -28.38 -14.86 29.20
C LEU A 813 -29.00 -16.18 29.69
N LYS A 814 -28.66 -16.54 30.93
CA LYS A 814 -29.27 -17.68 31.64
C LYS A 814 -30.30 -17.17 32.66
N GLU A 815 -31.13 -18.09 33.13
CA GLU A 815 -32.06 -17.81 34.20
C GLU A 815 -31.31 -17.67 35.53
N ASP A 816 -31.06 -16.45 36.00
CA ASP A 816 -30.67 -16.21 37.40
C ASP A 816 -31.84 -15.65 38.22
N ALA A 817 -31.90 -16.11 39.46
CA ALA A 817 -32.99 -15.87 40.40
C ALA A 817 -32.95 -14.45 40.98
N ASN A 818 -33.25 -13.39 40.19
CA ASN A 818 -33.78 -12.10 40.70
C ASN A 818 -34.10 -11.04 39.63
N PHE A 819 -34.40 -11.43 38.40
CA PHE A 819 -34.60 -10.47 37.29
C PHE A 819 -36.05 -10.01 37.07
N GLY A 820 -36.95 -10.26 38.03
CA GLY A 820 -38.40 -10.03 37.93
C GLY A 820 -38.82 -8.56 37.97
N GLY A 821 -38.52 -7.77 36.92
CA GLY A 821 -38.93 -6.36 36.84
C GLY A 821 -39.07 -5.77 35.44
N ILE A 822 -38.41 -6.35 34.43
CA ILE A 822 -38.40 -5.79 33.08
C ILE A 822 -39.69 -6.09 32.32
N LYS A 823 -40.31 -5.04 31.75
CA LYS A 823 -41.50 -5.14 30.90
C LYS A 823 -41.15 -4.82 29.46
N ILE A 824 -41.29 -5.81 28.58
CA ILE A 824 -41.23 -5.63 27.14
C ILE A 824 -42.59 -5.17 26.64
N ASN A 825 -42.60 -4.28 25.65
CA ASN A 825 -43.83 -3.79 25.03
C ASN A 825 -44.66 -4.97 24.45
N PRO A 826 -45.92 -5.17 24.90
CA PRO A 826 -46.76 -6.27 24.41
C PRO A 826 -47.01 -6.26 22.90
N LYS A 827 -46.97 -5.06 22.28
CA LYS A 827 -47.11 -4.93 20.81
C LYS A 827 -45.93 -5.56 20.08
N THR A 828 -44.71 -5.34 20.57
CA THR A 828 -43.48 -5.93 20.01
C THR A 828 -43.57 -7.46 20.02
N ILE A 829 -43.97 -8.05 21.15
CA ILE A 829 -44.13 -9.51 21.28
C ILE A 829 -45.21 -10.03 20.32
N THR A 830 -46.33 -9.30 20.18
CA THR A 830 -47.41 -9.70 19.27
C THR A 830 -46.95 -9.70 17.81
N SER A 831 -46.16 -8.70 17.41
CA SER A 831 -45.56 -8.61 16.07
C SER A 831 -44.59 -9.76 15.78
N LEU A 832 -43.70 -10.07 16.73
CA LEU A 832 -42.78 -11.21 16.62
C LEU A 832 -43.55 -12.54 16.48
N ILE A 833 -44.61 -12.76 17.27
CA ILE A 833 -45.43 -13.96 17.16
C ILE A 833 -46.15 -14.04 15.81
N ALA A 834 -46.63 -12.92 15.27
CA ALA A 834 -47.25 -12.88 13.95
C ALA A 834 -46.23 -13.22 12.84
N SER A 835 -44.98 -12.78 13.00
CA SER A 835 -43.88 -13.01 12.05
C SER A 835 -43.50 -14.49 11.89
N LEU A 836 -43.88 -15.35 12.84
CA LEU A 836 -43.74 -16.80 12.68
C LEU A 836 -44.51 -17.36 11.47
N HIS A 837 -45.55 -16.66 10.97
CA HIS A 837 -46.29 -17.09 9.77
C HIS A 837 -45.60 -16.74 8.45
N SER A 838 -44.53 -15.95 8.48
CA SER A 838 -43.87 -15.49 7.26
C SER A 838 -43.45 -16.65 6.35
N GLU A 839 -43.65 -16.51 5.05
CA GLU A 839 -43.13 -17.43 4.01
C GLU A 839 -41.61 -17.29 3.83
N VAL A 840 -41.03 -16.17 4.26
CA VAL A 840 -39.59 -15.97 4.26
C VAL A 840 -39.00 -16.70 5.46
N SER A 841 -38.24 -17.77 5.21
CA SER A 841 -37.65 -18.63 6.25
C SER A 841 -36.89 -17.83 7.30
N GLU A 842 -36.28 -16.72 6.90
CA GLU A 842 -35.38 -15.98 7.76
C GLU A 842 -36.12 -14.97 8.63
N VAL A 843 -37.23 -14.37 8.15
CA VAL A 843 -38.15 -13.61 9.01
C VAL A 843 -38.60 -14.49 10.17
N ARG A 844 -39.04 -15.71 9.84
CA ARG A 844 -39.49 -16.69 10.82
C ARG A 844 -38.35 -17.10 11.76
N GLY A 845 -37.16 -17.33 11.22
CA GLY A 845 -35.95 -17.66 11.99
C GLY A 845 -35.60 -16.58 13.01
N GLU A 846 -35.58 -15.31 12.60
CA GLU A 846 -35.25 -14.19 13.49
C GLU A 846 -36.30 -13.98 14.58
N ALA A 847 -37.58 -14.07 14.23
CA ALA A 847 -38.66 -14.04 15.22
C ALA A 847 -38.53 -15.19 16.23
N LEU A 848 -38.17 -16.38 15.75
CA LEU A 848 -37.99 -17.55 16.59
C LEU A 848 -36.81 -17.38 17.56
N ILE A 849 -35.66 -16.84 17.12
CA ILE A 849 -34.50 -16.55 18.00
C ILE A 849 -34.93 -15.66 19.17
N THR A 850 -35.57 -14.53 18.86
CA THR A 850 -35.96 -13.55 19.88
C THR A 850 -37.00 -14.13 20.84
N LEU A 851 -38.09 -14.71 20.32
CA LEU A 851 -39.14 -15.30 21.15
C LEU A 851 -38.61 -16.44 22.01
N ASN A 852 -37.64 -17.21 21.50
CA ASN A 852 -37.02 -18.28 22.23
C ASN A 852 -36.23 -17.75 23.44
N GLN A 853 -35.40 -16.74 23.25
CA GLN A 853 -34.66 -16.12 24.36
C GLN A 853 -35.62 -15.58 25.43
N LEU A 854 -36.72 -14.93 25.03
CA LEU A 854 -37.73 -14.42 25.97
C LEU A 854 -38.48 -15.54 26.70
N PHE A 855 -38.68 -16.68 26.04
CA PHE A 855 -39.24 -17.87 26.65
C PHE A 855 -38.29 -18.47 27.69
N THR A 856 -37.01 -18.65 27.35
CA THR A 856 -35.98 -19.19 28.25
C THR A 856 -35.78 -18.30 29.49
N LEU A 857 -35.87 -16.97 29.33
CA LEU A 857 -35.79 -16.01 30.44
C LEU A 857 -37.10 -15.86 31.24
N LYS A 858 -38.15 -16.64 30.92
CA LYS A 858 -39.47 -16.58 31.56
C LYS A 858 -40.15 -15.19 31.55
N ILE A 859 -39.83 -14.36 30.54
CA ILE A 859 -40.40 -13.01 30.38
C ILE A 859 -41.81 -13.07 29.76
N LEU A 860 -42.06 -14.07 28.90
CA LEU A 860 -43.37 -14.26 28.26
C LEU A 860 -44.42 -14.70 29.29
N ASN A 861 -45.58 -14.03 29.30
CA ASN A 861 -46.70 -14.44 30.14
C ASN A 861 -47.41 -15.69 29.59
N LYS A 862 -48.28 -16.32 30.41
CA LYS A 862 -48.99 -17.57 30.04
C LYS A 862 -49.75 -17.46 28.71
N THR A 863 -50.39 -16.32 28.43
CA THR A 863 -51.14 -16.09 27.19
C THR A 863 -50.21 -15.98 25.98
N GLN A 864 -49.09 -15.27 26.12
CA GLN A 864 -48.05 -15.13 25.10
C GLN A 864 -47.38 -16.46 24.81
N ILE A 865 -47.05 -17.28 25.82
CA ILE A 865 -46.48 -18.63 25.65
C ILE A 865 -47.44 -19.51 24.85
N LYS A 866 -48.74 -19.51 25.20
CA LYS A 866 -49.75 -20.27 24.45
C LYS A 866 -49.82 -19.82 22.99
N SER A 867 -49.83 -18.51 22.75
CA SER A 867 -49.84 -17.94 21.40
C SER A 867 -48.57 -18.29 20.61
N PHE A 868 -47.39 -18.16 21.21
CA PHE A 868 -46.10 -18.52 20.62
C PHE A 868 -46.09 -19.98 20.17
N LYS A 869 -46.39 -20.92 21.08
CA LYS A 869 -46.44 -22.36 20.79
C LYS A 869 -47.45 -22.70 19.69
N THR A 870 -48.65 -22.12 19.75
CA THR A 870 -49.71 -22.36 18.75
C THR A 870 -49.31 -21.87 17.37
N ASN A 871 -48.68 -20.69 17.28
CA ASN A 871 -48.28 -20.12 15.99
C ASN A 871 -47.04 -20.80 15.41
N LEU A 872 -46.14 -21.31 16.25
CA LEU A 872 -45.00 -22.11 15.79
C LEU A 872 -45.44 -23.39 15.06
N LEU A 873 -46.49 -24.05 15.56
CA LEU A 873 -47.06 -25.29 15.00
C LEU A 873 -47.87 -25.11 13.70
N LYS A 874 -48.10 -23.88 13.23
CA LYS A 874 -48.84 -23.65 11.96
C LYS A 874 -48.01 -23.93 10.71
N LYS A 875 -46.68 -23.98 10.82
CA LYS A 875 -45.77 -24.38 9.73
C LYS A 875 -44.89 -25.53 10.18
N LEU A 876 -45.20 -26.69 9.64
CA LEU A 876 -44.55 -27.96 9.94
C LEU A 876 -43.91 -28.53 8.68
N ASP A 877 -42.83 -29.26 8.86
CA ASP A 877 -42.22 -30.05 7.80
C ASP A 877 -43.05 -31.31 7.51
N ASN A 878 -42.56 -32.14 6.59
CA ASN A 878 -43.23 -33.38 6.20
C ASN A 878 -43.36 -34.41 7.33
N TYR A 879 -42.66 -34.24 8.45
CA TYR A 879 -42.73 -35.11 9.62
C TYR A 879 -43.64 -34.55 10.73
N GLY A 880 -44.19 -33.35 10.56
CA GLY A 880 -45.00 -32.69 11.58
C GLY A 880 -44.18 -31.91 12.62
N LEU A 881 -42.90 -31.61 12.33
CA LEU A 881 -42.02 -30.82 13.20
C LEU A 881 -41.93 -29.36 12.72
N PRO A 882 -41.76 -28.37 13.60
CA PRO A 882 -41.63 -26.98 13.18
C PRO A 882 -40.49 -26.76 12.17
N ILE A 883 -40.79 -26.08 11.05
CA ILE A 883 -39.78 -25.70 10.06
C ILE A 883 -38.88 -24.61 10.66
N THR A 884 -37.56 -24.84 10.64
CA THR A 884 -36.52 -23.90 11.05
C THR A 884 -35.18 -24.24 10.41
N ASN A 885 -34.32 -23.24 10.24
CA ASN A 885 -32.91 -23.35 9.91
C ASN A 885 -31.99 -22.89 11.06
N VAL A 886 -32.57 -22.52 12.20
CA VAL A 886 -31.86 -21.91 13.34
C VAL A 886 -31.61 -22.90 14.48
N PHE A 887 -32.59 -23.78 14.75
CA PHE A 887 -32.53 -24.73 15.86
C PHE A 887 -32.57 -26.17 15.34
N TYR A 888 -31.82 -27.06 15.98
CA TYR A 888 -31.97 -28.50 15.77
C TYR A 888 -33.36 -28.95 16.27
N LYS A 889 -33.96 -29.94 15.60
CA LYS A 889 -35.34 -30.36 15.83
C LYS A 889 -35.56 -30.96 17.22
N PHE A 890 -34.54 -31.58 17.84
CA PHE A 890 -34.67 -32.06 19.21
C PHE A 890 -34.98 -30.94 20.21
N TYR A 891 -34.61 -29.68 19.89
CA TYR A 891 -34.91 -28.52 20.71
C TYR A 891 -36.42 -28.33 20.92
N PHE A 892 -37.24 -28.63 19.91
CA PHE A 892 -38.69 -28.49 20.03
C PHE A 892 -39.31 -29.51 20.99
N LEU A 893 -38.63 -30.63 21.28
CA LEU A 893 -39.08 -31.56 22.31
C LEU A 893 -39.06 -30.89 23.68
N GLU A 894 -37.98 -30.17 23.99
CA GLU A 894 -37.88 -29.38 25.23
C GLU A 894 -38.93 -28.27 25.27
N LEU A 895 -39.02 -27.47 24.19
CA LEU A 895 -39.94 -26.33 24.12
C LEU A 895 -41.40 -26.73 24.36
N PHE A 896 -41.82 -27.91 23.88
CA PHE A 896 -43.17 -28.44 24.03
C PHE A 896 -43.34 -29.44 25.18
N ASN A 897 -42.41 -29.49 26.14
CA ASN A 897 -42.45 -30.38 27.30
C ASN A 897 -42.65 -31.87 26.91
N CYS A 898 -41.94 -32.31 25.87
CA CYS A 898 -41.98 -33.66 25.34
C CYS A 898 -43.40 -34.11 24.95
N ASP A 899 -44.16 -33.25 24.26
CA ASP A 899 -45.46 -33.62 23.69
C ASP A 899 -45.37 -34.94 22.90
N LYS A 900 -46.29 -35.86 23.16
CA LYS A 900 -46.25 -37.23 22.61
C LYS A 900 -46.30 -37.25 21.08
N THR A 901 -47.00 -36.30 20.45
CA THR A 901 -47.12 -36.24 18.99
C THR A 901 -45.82 -35.77 18.37
N LEU A 902 -45.23 -34.69 18.89
CA LEU A 902 -43.93 -34.18 18.44
C LEU A 902 -42.80 -35.19 18.69
N LEU A 903 -42.84 -35.92 19.81
CA LEU A 903 -41.86 -36.96 20.10
C LEU A 903 -41.94 -38.10 19.06
N ARG A 904 -43.14 -38.53 18.69
CA ARG A 904 -43.33 -39.52 17.62
C ARG A 904 -42.84 -39.00 16.27
N SER A 905 -43.22 -37.78 15.89
CA SER A 905 -42.75 -37.11 14.68
C SER A 905 -41.23 -36.98 14.62
N PHE A 906 -40.59 -36.67 15.75
CA PHE A 906 -39.13 -36.59 15.85
C PHE A 906 -38.47 -37.96 15.67
N LYS A 907 -39.01 -39.02 16.30
CA LYS A 907 -38.54 -40.40 16.07
C LYS A 907 -38.64 -40.77 14.59
N GLU A 908 -39.79 -40.52 13.95
CA GLU A 908 -39.99 -40.80 12.52
C GLU A 908 -39.01 -40.01 11.63
N TYR A 909 -38.75 -38.74 11.94
CA TYR A 909 -37.75 -37.91 11.26
C TYR A 909 -36.32 -38.49 11.38
N LEU A 910 -35.88 -38.83 12.58
CA LEU A 910 -34.51 -39.31 12.77
C LEU A 910 -34.33 -40.74 12.23
N LEU A 911 -35.38 -41.58 12.33
CA LEU A 911 -35.40 -42.93 11.75
C LEU A 911 -35.44 -42.92 10.22
N SER A 912 -35.92 -41.85 9.58
CA SER A 912 -35.92 -41.71 8.11
C SER A 912 -34.69 -41.00 7.55
N THR A 913 -34.02 -40.17 8.34
CA THR A 913 -32.81 -39.44 7.93
C THR A 913 -31.52 -40.21 8.17
N SER A 914 -30.40 -39.78 7.59
CA SER A 914 -29.05 -40.36 7.76
C SER A 914 -27.99 -39.27 7.61
N PRO A 915 -26.76 -39.49 8.11
CA PRO A 915 -25.65 -38.56 7.87
C PRO A 915 -25.43 -38.32 6.37
N GLN A 916 -24.98 -37.11 6.02
CA GLN A 916 -24.70 -36.77 4.63
C GLN A 916 -23.34 -37.36 4.19
N SER A 917 -23.39 -38.46 3.43
CA SER A 917 -22.19 -39.09 2.88
C SER A 917 -21.66 -38.35 1.65
N GLN A 918 -20.43 -37.86 1.74
CA GLN A 918 -19.75 -37.12 0.67
C GLN A 918 -19.47 -38.00 -0.54
N SER A 919 -19.05 -39.25 -0.32
CA SER A 919 -18.79 -40.22 -1.42
C SER A 919 -20.02 -40.53 -2.26
N LYS A 920 -21.23 -40.31 -1.73
CA LYS A 920 -22.51 -40.60 -2.38
C LYS A 920 -23.17 -39.37 -3.01
N GLN A 921 -22.56 -38.19 -2.93
CA GLN A 921 -23.07 -36.99 -3.59
C GLN A 921 -22.83 -37.01 -5.10
N LYS A 922 -23.59 -36.21 -5.85
CA LYS A 922 -23.46 -36.10 -7.32
C LYS A 922 -22.06 -35.65 -7.76
N GLU A 923 -21.39 -34.84 -6.96
CA GLU A 923 -20.02 -34.38 -7.17
C GLU A 923 -19.16 -34.68 -5.93
N PRO A 924 -18.64 -35.90 -5.75
CA PRO A 924 -17.92 -36.28 -4.54
C PRO A 924 -16.58 -35.52 -4.35
N LYS A 925 -16.11 -34.83 -5.40
CA LYS A 925 -14.93 -33.94 -5.38
C LYS A 925 -15.24 -32.48 -5.03
N SER A 926 -16.52 -32.10 -5.01
CA SER A 926 -17.00 -30.76 -4.65
C SER A 926 -17.73 -30.88 -3.32
N PHE A 927 -17.27 -30.15 -2.31
CA PHE A 927 -17.96 -30.11 -1.02
C PHE A 927 -17.93 -28.70 -0.44
N GLY A 928 -19.05 -28.28 0.13
CA GLY A 928 -19.13 -27.02 0.88
C GLY A 928 -18.39 -27.15 2.21
N LEU A 929 -17.59 -26.14 2.54
CA LEU A 929 -16.99 -25.98 3.86
C LEU A 929 -18.08 -25.58 4.84
N SER A 930 -18.31 -26.39 5.85
CA SER A 930 -19.30 -26.11 6.88
C SER A 930 -18.65 -25.69 8.19
N ASP A 931 -17.42 -26.16 8.48
CA ASP A 931 -16.78 -26.05 9.80
C ASP A 931 -17.71 -26.49 10.96
N MET A 932 -18.71 -27.34 10.66
CA MET A 932 -19.73 -27.80 11.61
C MET A 932 -19.86 -29.33 11.57
N PRO A 933 -20.18 -29.98 12.70
CA PRO A 933 -20.49 -31.40 12.70
C PRO A 933 -21.71 -31.73 11.83
N ASP A 934 -21.81 -32.97 11.34
CA ASP A 934 -22.98 -33.40 10.58
C ASP A 934 -24.28 -33.28 11.40
N ALA A 935 -25.30 -32.66 10.81
CA ALA A 935 -26.55 -32.33 11.50
C ALA A 935 -27.25 -33.56 12.10
N PHE A 936 -27.20 -34.73 11.43
CA PHE A 936 -27.83 -35.95 11.96
C PHE A 936 -27.14 -36.39 13.26
N THR A 937 -25.82 -36.31 13.33
CA THR A 937 -25.09 -36.70 14.55
C THR A 937 -25.36 -35.76 15.72
N VAL A 938 -25.54 -34.47 15.45
CA VAL A 938 -25.93 -33.50 16.48
C VAL A 938 -27.36 -33.76 16.97
N GLU A 939 -28.30 -34.01 16.05
CA GLU A 939 -29.69 -34.34 16.37
C GLU A 939 -29.81 -35.61 17.21
N LEU A 940 -29.12 -36.68 16.81
CA LEU A 940 -29.11 -37.94 17.53
C LEU A 940 -28.51 -37.78 18.92
N SER A 941 -27.34 -37.16 19.02
CA SER A 941 -26.67 -36.94 20.31
C SER A 941 -27.51 -36.07 21.26
N GLY A 942 -28.18 -35.03 20.74
CA GLY A 942 -29.06 -34.15 21.50
C GLY A 942 -30.36 -34.83 21.95
N SER A 943 -30.89 -35.76 21.15
CA SER A 943 -32.17 -36.43 21.41
C SER A 943 -32.20 -37.23 22.72
N PHE A 944 -31.06 -37.77 23.18
CA PHE A 944 -30.97 -38.60 24.39
C PHE A 944 -31.39 -37.89 25.68
N ARG A 945 -31.52 -36.56 25.67
CA ARG A 945 -32.06 -35.81 26.81
C ARG A 945 -33.58 -35.95 26.96
N TYR A 946 -34.28 -36.27 25.88
CA TYR A 946 -35.75 -36.18 25.79
C TYR A 946 -36.42 -37.45 25.24
N VAL A 947 -35.69 -38.25 24.47
CA VAL A 947 -36.20 -39.43 23.78
C VAL A 947 -35.67 -40.69 24.43
N ASN A 948 -36.59 -41.56 24.85
CA ASN A 948 -36.29 -42.94 25.22
C ASN A 948 -36.31 -43.79 23.95
N TRP A 949 -35.13 -44.22 23.52
CA TRP A 949 -34.95 -45.04 22.33
C TRP A 949 -35.07 -46.52 22.68
N GLU A 950 -35.83 -47.26 21.86
CA GLU A 950 -35.85 -48.72 21.94
C GLU A 950 -34.56 -49.29 21.33
N VAL A 951 -34.18 -50.49 21.78
CA VAL A 951 -32.94 -51.14 21.32
C VAL A 951 -32.94 -51.30 19.80
N GLU A 952 -34.04 -51.73 19.19
CA GLU A 952 -34.16 -51.90 17.74
C GLU A 952 -33.98 -50.59 16.98
N GLU A 953 -34.45 -49.47 17.54
CA GLU A 953 -34.29 -48.13 16.96
C GLU A 953 -32.83 -47.66 17.02
N LEU A 954 -32.16 -47.85 18.17
CA LEU A 954 -30.74 -47.54 18.34
C LEU A 954 -29.87 -48.29 17.33
N GLU A 955 -30.17 -49.57 17.12
CA GLU A 955 -29.46 -50.39 16.14
C GLU A 955 -29.55 -49.85 14.71
N ILE A 956 -30.68 -49.24 14.34
CA ILE A 956 -30.84 -48.58 13.04
C ILE A 956 -29.90 -47.37 12.95
N HIS A 957 -29.86 -46.53 13.98
CA HIS A 957 -28.99 -45.35 13.99
C HIS A 957 -27.50 -45.73 13.97
N VAL A 958 -27.10 -46.74 14.73
CA VAL A 958 -25.72 -47.25 14.74
C VAL A 958 -25.32 -47.76 13.35
N LYS A 959 -26.19 -48.52 12.68
CA LYS A 959 -25.95 -48.99 11.31
C LYS A 959 -25.76 -47.82 10.33
N LYS A 960 -26.51 -46.73 10.47
CA LYS A 960 -26.37 -45.52 9.64
C LYS A 960 -25.03 -44.82 9.85
N ILE A 961 -24.59 -44.67 11.11
CA ILE A 961 -23.29 -44.06 11.45
C ILE A 961 -22.14 -44.90 10.91
N LEU A 962 -22.18 -46.22 11.12
CA LEU A 962 -21.16 -47.13 10.61
C LEU A 962 -21.14 -47.13 9.07
N ALA A 963 -22.30 -47.17 8.42
CA ALA A 963 -22.38 -47.09 6.96
C ALA A 963 -21.84 -45.75 6.42
N TRP A 964 -22.02 -44.66 7.15
CA TRP A 964 -21.44 -43.36 6.79
C TRP A 964 -19.92 -43.36 6.92
N TRP A 965 -19.37 -43.82 8.06
CA TRP A 965 -17.93 -44.00 8.25
C TRP A 965 -17.32 -44.83 7.13
N GLU A 966 -17.88 -46.01 6.84
CA GLU A 966 -17.40 -46.89 5.77
C GLU A 966 -17.39 -46.22 4.39
N SER A 967 -18.38 -45.38 4.10
CA SER A 967 -18.50 -44.72 2.81
C SER A 967 -17.42 -43.63 2.63
N ASP A 968 -17.11 -42.90 3.70
CA ASP A 968 -16.33 -41.67 3.62
C ASP A 968 -14.91 -41.75 4.22
N LYS A 969 -14.55 -42.81 4.97
CA LYS A 969 -13.23 -42.97 5.62
C LYS A 969 -12.03 -42.87 4.67
N ASN A 970 -12.20 -43.31 3.42
CA ASN A 970 -11.13 -43.31 2.40
C ASN A 970 -11.06 -42.01 1.58
N ILE A 971 -11.94 -41.02 1.83
CA ILE A 971 -11.93 -39.74 1.11
C ILE A 971 -10.67 -38.93 1.45
N VAL A 972 -10.22 -39.01 2.72
CA VAL A 972 -9.02 -38.32 3.23
C VAL A 972 -7.77 -38.77 2.45
N GLU A 973 -7.63 -40.07 2.17
CA GLU A 973 -6.48 -40.63 1.44
C GLU A 973 -6.50 -40.28 -0.06
N LYS A 974 -7.68 -40.14 -0.67
CA LYS A 974 -7.83 -39.91 -2.12
C LYS A 974 -7.58 -38.48 -2.57
N GLN A 975 -7.63 -37.50 -1.66
CA GLN A 975 -7.55 -36.07 -2.01
C GLN A 975 -6.24 -35.36 -1.61
N GLN A 976 -5.34 -36.02 -0.85
CA GLN A 976 -4.00 -35.50 -0.52
C GLN A 976 -3.10 -35.17 -1.74
N LYS A 977 -3.46 -35.64 -2.95
CA LYS A 977 -2.67 -35.42 -4.18
C LYS A 977 -3.18 -34.29 -5.10
N ALA A 978 -4.26 -33.60 -4.75
CA ALA A 978 -4.97 -32.67 -5.64
C ALA A 978 -5.07 -31.23 -5.12
N ASP A 979 -4.24 -30.84 -4.14
CA ASP A 979 -4.33 -29.52 -3.52
C ASP A 979 -3.70 -28.44 -4.41
N VAL A 980 -4.48 -27.95 -5.37
CA VAL A 980 -4.12 -26.86 -6.31
C VAL A 980 -4.55 -25.49 -5.75
N PHE A 981 -5.31 -25.43 -4.66
CA PHE A 981 -5.91 -24.20 -4.13
C PHE A 981 -5.79 -23.99 -2.61
N GLY A 982 -5.11 -24.88 -1.85
CA GLY A 982 -4.89 -24.73 -0.42
C GLY A 982 -6.10 -25.12 0.45
N PHE A 983 -6.91 -26.07 0.01
CA PHE A 983 -8.10 -26.53 0.74
C PHE A 983 -7.78 -27.75 1.62
N ASP A 984 -7.96 -27.61 2.93
CA ASP A 984 -7.76 -28.70 3.89
C ASP A 984 -9.02 -29.58 4.00
N VAL A 985 -9.20 -30.46 3.00
CA VAL A 985 -10.25 -31.49 2.96
C VAL A 985 -10.23 -32.35 4.22
N GLN A 986 -9.03 -32.66 4.72
CA GLN A 986 -8.84 -33.49 5.89
C GLN A 986 -9.45 -32.84 7.13
N LYS A 987 -9.22 -31.54 7.32
CA LYS A 987 -9.82 -30.77 8.41
C LYS A 987 -11.35 -30.69 8.32
N GLU A 988 -11.96 -30.46 7.15
CA GLU A 988 -13.43 -30.47 7.04
C GLU A 988 -14.02 -31.86 7.39
N MET A 989 -13.40 -32.94 6.91
CA MET A 989 -13.85 -34.29 7.24
C MET A 989 -13.67 -34.60 8.74
N TRP A 990 -12.60 -34.11 9.37
CA TRP A 990 -12.43 -34.19 10.82
C TRP A 990 -13.57 -33.52 11.57
N VAL A 991 -13.98 -32.33 11.14
CA VAL A 991 -15.07 -31.59 11.80
C VAL A 991 -16.40 -32.32 11.64
N ARG A 992 -16.71 -32.84 10.45
CA ARG A 992 -17.95 -33.61 10.22
C ARG A 992 -18.03 -34.85 11.10
N PHE A 993 -16.94 -35.62 11.22
CA PHE A 993 -16.87 -36.83 12.03
C PHE A 993 -16.77 -36.60 13.54
N SER A 994 -16.54 -35.36 13.98
CA SER A 994 -16.25 -35.03 15.39
C SER A 994 -17.28 -35.52 16.41
N LYS A 995 -18.55 -35.75 15.99
CA LYS A 995 -19.64 -36.23 16.84
C LYS A 995 -19.92 -37.73 16.76
N ILE A 996 -19.21 -38.48 15.92
CA ILE A 996 -19.38 -39.93 15.79
C ILE A 996 -19.13 -40.62 17.14
N VAL A 997 -18.00 -40.33 17.78
CA VAL A 997 -17.60 -40.97 19.04
C VAL A 997 -18.64 -40.74 20.14
N GLU A 998 -19.17 -39.52 20.25
CA GLU A 998 -20.23 -39.20 21.22
C GLU A 998 -21.54 -39.96 20.92
N CYS A 999 -21.92 -40.09 19.64
CA CYS A 999 -23.09 -40.86 19.25
C CYS A 999 -22.92 -42.35 19.56
N LEU A 1000 -21.75 -42.93 19.28
CA LEU A 1000 -21.44 -44.33 19.58
C LEU A 1000 -21.48 -44.61 21.08
N TYR A 1001 -20.96 -43.70 21.90
CA TYR A 1001 -21.09 -43.79 23.35
C TYR A 1001 -22.57 -43.86 23.78
N LYS A 1002 -23.38 -42.88 23.34
CA LYS A 1002 -24.79 -42.76 23.75
C LYS A 1002 -25.68 -43.88 23.21
N THR A 1003 -25.34 -44.47 22.07
CA THR A 1003 -26.17 -45.49 21.40
C THR A 1003 -25.73 -46.93 21.70
N VAL A 1004 -24.42 -47.22 21.66
CA VAL A 1004 -23.90 -48.59 21.76
C VAL A 1004 -23.40 -48.90 23.17
N VAL A 1005 -22.54 -48.04 23.70
CA VAL A 1005 -21.83 -48.30 24.97
C VAL A 1005 -22.80 -48.24 26.14
N ASN A 1006 -23.60 -47.17 26.24
CA ASN A 1006 -24.58 -47.00 27.32
C ASN A 1006 -25.67 -48.09 27.36
N PHE A 1007 -25.96 -48.74 26.23
CA PHE A 1007 -26.98 -49.78 26.11
C PHE A 1007 -26.39 -51.18 25.95
N GLU A 1008 -25.07 -51.33 26.08
CA GLU A 1008 -24.34 -52.59 25.95
C GLU A 1008 -24.71 -53.44 24.71
N LEU A 1009 -24.85 -52.81 23.53
CA LEU A 1009 -25.29 -53.52 22.32
C LEU A 1009 -24.19 -54.44 21.75
N LYS A 1010 -23.96 -55.61 22.37
CA LYS A 1010 -22.79 -56.49 22.16
C LYS A 1010 -22.53 -56.88 20.70
N LYS A 1011 -23.56 -56.93 19.87
CA LYS A 1011 -23.43 -57.31 18.45
C LYS A 1011 -22.56 -56.37 17.61
N PHE A 1012 -22.37 -55.12 18.04
CA PHE A 1012 -21.53 -54.14 17.36
C PHE A 1012 -20.06 -54.18 17.83
N ARG A 1013 -19.70 -55.01 18.82
CA ARG A 1013 -18.32 -55.11 19.38
C ARG A 1013 -17.25 -55.29 18.29
N ALA A 1014 -17.46 -56.23 17.37
CA ALA A 1014 -16.50 -56.52 16.31
C ALA A 1014 -16.30 -55.31 15.36
N GLN A 1015 -17.39 -54.63 14.99
CA GLN A 1015 -17.35 -53.47 14.09
C GLN A 1015 -16.68 -52.27 14.76
N LEU A 1016 -16.95 -52.03 16.04
CA LEU A 1016 -16.31 -50.95 16.81
C LEU A 1016 -14.83 -51.24 17.09
N SER A 1017 -14.47 -52.49 17.35
CA SER A 1017 -13.05 -52.89 17.46
C SER A 1017 -12.30 -52.64 16.16
N ASN A 1018 -12.91 -52.91 15.00
CA ASN A 1018 -12.32 -52.62 13.70
C ASN A 1018 -12.21 -51.10 13.47
N MET A 1019 -13.26 -50.35 13.78
CA MET A 1019 -13.26 -48.88 13.67
C MET A 1019 -12.16 -48.21 14.51
N CYS A 1020 -11.87 -48.72 15.71
CA CYS A 1020 -10.74 -48.27 16.52
C CYS A 1020 -9.41 -48.37 15.77
N PHE A 1021 -9.16 -49.49 15.11
CA PHE A 1021 -7.95 -49.71 14.31
C PHE A 1021 -7.93 -48.81 13.08
N GLU A 1022 -9.06 -48.70 12.38
CA GLU A 1022 -9.18 -47.87 11.18
C GLU A 1022 -8.98 -46.37 11.46
N PHE A 1023 -9.38 -45.87 12.64
CA PHE A 1023 -9.09 -44.49 13.03
C PHE A 1023 -7.58 -44.25 13.00
N GLU A 1024 -6.80 -45.14 13.60
CA GLU A 1024 -5.33 -45.01 13.65
C GLU A 1024 -4.69 -45.21 12.28
N GLU A 1025 -5.13 -46.22 11.52
CA GLU A 1025 -4.65 -46.50 10.16
C GLU A 1025 -4.83 -45.29 9.24
N LYS A 1026 -5.98 -44.61 9.35
CA LYS A 1026 -6.36 -43.47 8.51
C LYS A 1026 -5.86 -42.13 9.06
N GLY A 1027 -5.05 -42.13 10.12
CA GLY A 1027 -4.46 -40.92 10.70
C GLY A 1027 -5.44 -40.05 11.50
N PHE A 1028 -6.55 -40.61 11.99
CA PHE A 1028 -7.43 -39.96 12.94
C PHE A 1028 -6.96 -40.21 14.38
N ASN A 1029 -7.13 -39.21 15.24
CA ASN A 1029 -6.89 -39.39 16.67
C ASN A 1029 -7.91 -40.36 17.26
N SER A 1030 -7.43 -41.39 17.95
CA SER A 1030 -8.23 -42.52 18.42
C SER A 1030 -8.44 -42.54 19.93
N LEU A 1031 -7.82 -41.62 20.68
CA LEU A 1031 -7.81 -41.64 22.15
C LEU A 1031 -9.22 -41.43 22.72
N TYR A 1032 -9.99 -40.48 22.18
CA TYR A 1032 -11.36 -40.29 22.65
C TYR A 1032 -12.25 -41.52 22.36
N LEU A 1033 -12.09 -42.14 21.19
CA LEU A 1033 -12.79 -43.36 20.82
C LEU A 1033 -12.41 -44.54 21.74
N LYS A 1034 -11.10 -44.73 21.98
CA LYS A 1034 -10.58 -45.75 22.91
C LYS A 1034 -11.09 -45.53 24.34
N ALA A 1035 -11.16 -44.29 24.81
CA ALA A 1035 -11.71 -43.96 26.13
C ALA A 1035 -13.19 -44.36 26.24
N VAL A 1036 -13.99 -44.06 25.23
CA VAL A 1036 -15.40 -44.45 25.16
C VAL A 1036 -15.58 -45.98 25.15
N LEU A 1037 -14.66 -46.69 24.50
CA LEU A 1037 -14.75 -48.14 24.31
C LEU A 1037 -13.96 -48.95 25.36
N LEU A 1038 -13.29 -48.29 26.31
CA LEU A 1038 -12.35 -48.90 27.24
C LEU A 1038 -12.97 -50.07 28.02
N SER A 1039 -14.10 -49.85 28.68
CA SER A 1039 -14.83 -50.88 29.41
C SER A 1039 -15.60 -51.82 28.48
N TYR A 1040 -16.16 -51.29 27.39
CA TYR A 1040 -17.04 -52.03 26.48
C TYR A 1040 -16.30 -53.12 25.67
N LEU A 1041 -15.06 -52.85 25.27
CA LEU A 1041 -14.16 -53.77 24.56
C LEU A 1041 -13.12 -54.44 25.49
N GLU A 1042 -13.18 -54.18 26.80
CA GLU A 1042 -12.23 -54.72 27.79
C GLU A 1042 -10.75 -54.40 27.41
N LEU A 1043 -10.50 -53.17 26.96
CA LEU A 1043 -9.16 -52.70 26.60
C LEU A 1043 -8.27 -52.63 27.83
N ASN A 1044 -6.95 -52.81 27.65
CA ASN A 1044 -5.99 -52.72 28.75
C ASN A 1044 -5.90 -51.28 29.29
N ALA A 1045 -6.55 -51.03 30.44
CA ALA A 1045 -6.65 -49.73 31.06
C ALA A 1045 -5.27 -49.12 31.38
N THR A 1046 -4.35 -49.90 31.96
CA THR A 1046 -2.99 -49.43 32.29
C THR A 1046 -2.22 -48.97 31.05
N LYS A 1047 -2.30 -49.73 29.95
CA LYS A 1047 -1.68 -49.35 28.68
C LYS A 1047 -2.30 -48.06 28.15
N PHE A 1048 -3.63 -47.94 28.19
CA PHE A 1048 -4.33 -46.75 27.71
C PHE A 1048 -4.01 -45.49 28.53
N TYR A 1049 -3.86 -45.59 29.85
CA TYR A 1049 -3.44 -44.45 30.68
C TYR A 1049 -2.02 -43.99 30.36
N ASN A 1050 -1.11 -44.92 30.06
CA ASN A 1050 0.23 -44.56 29.58
C ASN A 1050 0.17 -43.88 28.19
N GLU A 1051 -0.70 -44.35 27.29
CA GLU A 1051 -0.95 -43.67 26.01
C GLU A 1051 -1.47 -42.24 26.22
N LEU A 1052 -2.39 -42.02 27.17
CA LEU A 1052 -2.89 -40.69 27.53
C LEU A 1052 -1.79 -39.79 28.12
N GLY A 1053 -0.96 -40.31 29.02
CA GLY A 1053 0.17 -39.57 29.59
C GLY A 1053 1.18 -39.14 28.52
N ASN A 1054 1.54 -40.06 27.62
CA ASN A 1054 2.41 -39.76 26.48
C ASN A 1054 1.79 -38.74 25.51
N ALA A 1055 0.48 -38.83 25.28
CA ALA A 1055 -0.25 -37.90 24.43
C ALA A 1055 -0.27 -36.48 25.00
N LEU A 1056 -0.43 -36.33 26.33
CA LEU A 1056 -0.33 -35.05 27.02
C LEU A 1056 1.09 -34.46 27.00
N ALA A 1057 2.12 -35.29 26.87
CA ALA A 1057 3.51 -34.86 26.73
C ALA A 1057 3.92 -34.60 25.26
N SER A 1058 3.01 -34.81 24.30
CA SER A 1058 3.26 -34.63 22.86
C SER A 1058 3.38 -33.15 22.48
N GLU A 1059 4.18 -32.85 21.46
CA GLU A 1059 4.22 -31.51 20.84
C GLU A 1059 3.06 -31.29 19.84
N GLN A 1060 2.37 -32.37 19.43
CA GLN A 1060 1.27 -32.28 18.46
C GLN A 1060 -0.04 -31.85 19.12
N LYS A 1061 -0.55 -30.66 18.74
CA LYS A 1061 -1.77 -30.07 19.30
C LYS A 1061 -3.00 -30.97 19.16
N ASP A 1062 -3.20 -31.62 18.02
CA ASP A 1062 -4.40 -32.44 17.77
C ASP A 1062 -4.44 -33.69 18.66
N ILE A 1063 -3.28 -34.32 18.91
CA ILE A 1063 -3.15 -35.47 19.83
C ILE A 1063 -3.49 -35.04 21.26
N MET A 1064 -2.97 -33.90 21.72
CA MET A 1064 -3.28 -33.36 23.04
C MET A 1064 -4.77 -33.03 23.19
N LEU A 1065 -5.39 -32.41 22.17
CA LEU A 1065 -6.82 -32.10 22.17
C LEU A 1065 -7.68 -33.36 22.26
N ASP A 1066 -7.30 -34.44 21.57
CA ASP A 1066 -8.01 -35.71 21.66
C ASP A 1066 -7.82 -36.39 23.03
N ALA A 1067 -6.62 -36.28 23.62
CA ALA A 1067 -6.37 -36.71 25.00
C ALA A 1067 -7.26 -35.96 26.01
N PHE A 1068 -7.44 -34.64 25.86
CA PHE A 1068 -8.36 -33.88 26.70
C PHE A 1068 -9.82 -34.32 26.55
N ARG A 1069 -10.26 -34.65 25.33
CA ARG A 1069 -11.61 -35.21 25.11
C ARG A 1069 -11.79 -36.57 25.79
N ALA A 1070 -10.78 -37.44 25.67
CA ALA A 1070 -10.73 -38.74 26.35
C ALA A 1070 -10.80 -38.58 27.88
N ILE A 1071 -9.99 -37.69 28.45
CA ILE A 1071 -9.96 -37.37 29.88
C ILE A 1071 -11.31 -36.84 30.35
N ASN A 1072 -11.89 -35.88 29.64
CA ASN A 1072 -13.20 -35.32 29.97
C ASN A 1072 -14.30 -36.40 29.97
N HIS A 1073 -14.21 -37.39 29.07
CA HIS A 1073 -15.12 -38.52 29.06
C HIS A 1073 -14.93 -39.44 30.27
N LEU A 1074 -13.69 -39.89 30.52
CA LEU A 1074 -13.40 -40.85 31.58
C LEU A 1074 -13.72 -40.32 32.97
N ILE A 1075 -13.46 -39.04 33.24
CA ILE A 1075 -13.82 -38.38 34.50
C ILE A 1075 -15.34 -38.38 34.74
N ASN A 1076 -16.13 -38.39 33.67
CA ASN A 1076 -17.58 -38.41 33.76
C ASN A 1076 -18.16 -39.82 33.95
N VAL A 1077 -17.48 -40.87 33.47
CA VAL A 1077 -18.06 -42.23 33.34
C VAL A 1077 -17.37 -43.30 34.17
N SER A 1078 -16.06 -43.20 34.42
CA SER A 1078 -15.31 -44.19 35.23
C SER A 1078 -15.32 -43.81 36.70
N GLY A 1079 -15.48 -44.77 37.62
CA GLY A 1079 -15.35 -44.58 39.06
C GLY A 1079 -13.97 -44.98 39.60
N ASP A 1080 -13.42 -46.08 39.08
CA ASP A 1080 -12.22 -46.72 39.66
C ASP A 1080 -10.89 -46.01 39.35
N TYR A 1081 -10.82 -45.24 38.27
CA TYR A 1081 -9.58 -44.62 37.77
C TYR A 1081 -9.60 -43.10 37.77
N VAL A 1082 -10.64 -42.48 38.32
CA VAL A 1082 -10.79 -41.01 38.37
C VAL A 1082 -9.56 -40.37 39.01
N LYS A 1083 -9.04 -40.98 40.07
CA LYS A 1083 -7.86 -40.51 40.80
C LYS A 1083 -6.62 -40.40 39.91
N ASP A 1084 -6.35 -41.43 39.10
CA ASP A 1084 -5.20 -41.45 38.20
C ASP A 1084 -5.32 -40.38 37.11
N ILE A 1085 -6.54 -40.18 36.58
CA ILE A 1085 -6.82 -39.19 35.55
C ILE A 1085 -6.70 -37.76 36.11
N LEU A 1086 -7.22 -37.51 37.32
CA LEU A 1086 -7.02 -36.23 38.01
C LEU A 1086 -5.53 -35.98 38.28
N GLY A 1087 -4.77 -37.03 38.62
CA GLY A 1087 -3.32 -36.96 38.74
C GLY A 1087 -2.61 -36.56 37.42
N LEU A 1088 -3.04 -37.11 36.28
CA LEU A 1088 -2.52 -36.71 34.96
C LEU A 1088 -2.82 -35.24 34.65
N LEU A 1089 -4.04 -34.77 34.94
CA LEU A 1089 -4.41 -33.36 34.77
C LEU A 1089 -3.61 -32.43 35.69
N SER A 1090 -3.46 -32.80 36.96
CA SER A 1090 -2.65 -32.07 37.95
C SER A 1090 -1.20 -31.93 37.47
N ASN A 1091 -0.57 -33.04 37.06
CA ASN A 1091 0.79 -33.04 36.53
C ASN A 1091 0.91 -32.16 35.28
N PHE A 1092 -0.04 -32.24 34.36
CA PHE A 1092 -0.05 -31.38 33.19
C PHE A 1092 -0.12 -29.89 33.59
N MET A 1093 -1.00 -29.51 34.51
CA MET A 1093 -1.11 -28.11 34.97
C MET A 1093 0.16 -27.62 35.70
N MET A 1094 0.87 -28.49 36.41
CA MET A 1094 2.09 -28.09 37.14
C MET A 1094 3.30 -27.87 36.22
N PHE A 1095 3.45 -28.69 35.17
CA PHE A 1095 4.68 -28.77 34.38
C PHE A 1095 4.53 -28.34 32.92
N SER A 1096 3.31 -28.18 32.41
CA SER A 1096 3.11 -27.83 31.01
C SER A 1096 3.44 -26.37 30.72
N ASN A 1097 4.14 -26.16 29.61
CA ASN A 1097 4.39 -24.84 29.01
C ASN A 1097 3.57 -24.68 27.72
N SER A 1098 2.46 -25.40 27.56
CA SER A 1098 1.58 -25.38 26.38
C SER A 1098 0.33 -24.55 26.64
N SER A 1099 -0.10 -23.74 25.67
CA SER A 1099 -1.35 -22.96 25.74
C SER A 1099 -2.61 -23.84 25.86
N LEU A 1100 -2.48 -25.15 25.60
CA LEU A 1100 -3.57 -26.12 25.81
C LEU A 1100 -3.92 -26.36 27.29
N ILE A 1101 -3.18 -25.79 28.26
CA ILE A 1101 -3.56 -25.79 29.68
C ILE A 1101 -4.98 -25.28 29.93
N ILE A 1102 -5.49 -24.40 29.05
CA ILE A 1102 -6.88 -23.94 29.06
C ILE A 1102 -7.90 -25.10 29.00
N HIS A 1103 -7.58 -26.20 28.31
CA HIS A 1103 -8.45 -27.38 28.26
C HIS A 1103 -8.47 -28.12 29.59
N ALA A 1104 -7.33 -28.23 30.27
CA ALA A 1104 -7.27 -28.79 31.62
C ALA A 1104 -8.13 -27.96 32.59
N ILE A 1105 -8.03 -26.62 32.53
CA ILE A 1105 -8.86 -25.71 33.34
C ILE A 1105 -10.36 -25.90 33.06
N LYS A 1106 -10.76 -25.99 31.79
CA LYS A 1106 -12.16 -26.23 31.39
C LYS A 1106 -12.69 -27.56 31.94
N ILE A 1107 -11.89 -28.62 31.92
CA ILE A 1107 -12.25 -29.93 32.49
C ILE A 1107 -12.36 -29.83 34.01
N SER A 1108 -11.39 -29.20 34.67
CA SER A 1108 -11.39 -28.94 36.12
C SER A 1108 -12.65 -28.18 36.56
N LYS A 1109 -13.09 -27.16 35.79
CA LYS A 1109 -14.33 -26.42 36.03
C LYS A 1109 -15.58 -27.30 36.02
N VAL A 1110 -15.68 -28.20 35.05
CA VAL A 1110 -16.79 -29.16 34.96
C VAL A 1110 -16.74 -30.13 36.14
N TYR A 1111 -15.55 -30.63 36.47
CA TYR A 1111 -15.38 -31.61 37.54
C TYR A 1111 -15.62 -31.02 38.94
N PHE A 1112 -15.24 -29.76 39.19
CA PHE A 1112 -15.51 -29.04 40.43
C PHE A 1112 -16.99 -29.09 40.82
N LYS A 1113 -17.89 -28.98 39.83
CA LYS A 1113 -19.34 -29.05 40.06
C LYS A 1113 -19.85 -30.46 40.33
N LYS A 1114 -19.07 -31.49 39.98
CA LYS A 1114 -19.42 -32.91 40.13
C LYS A 1114 -19.00 -33.44 41.51
N ASP A 1115 -17.76 -33.20 41.91
CA ASP A 1115 -17.21 -33.70 43.19
C ASP A 1115 -16.16 -32.73 43.76
N LYS A 1116 -16.60 -31.92 44.73
CA LYS A 1116 -15.76 -30.88 45.36
C LYS A 1116 -14.63 -31.47 46.22
N GLU A 1117 -14.87 -32.59 46.90
CA GLU A 1117 -13.90 -33.20 47.81
C GLU A 1117 -12.70 -33.79 47.05
N LEU A 1118 -12.96 -34.59 46.02
CA LEU A 1118 -11.92 -35.15 45.17
C LEU A 1118 -11.18 -34.07 44.38
N PHE A 1119 -11.87 -33.00 43.98
CA PHE A 1119 -11.23 -31.84 43.36
C PHE A 1119 -10.20 -31.19 44.28
N ARG A 1120 -10.58 -30.89 45.54
CA ARG A 1120 -9.68 -30.29 46.54
C ARG A 1120 -8.45 -31.16 46.77
N LEU A 1121 -8.65 -32.48 46.85
CA LEU A 1121 -7.56 -33.41 47.11
C LEU A 1121 -6.52 -33.52 45.98
N TYR A 1122 -6.94 -33.44 44.71
CA TYR A 1122 -6.06 -33.73 43.57
C TYR A 1122 -5.69 -32.53 42.69
N LEU A 1123 -6.55 -31.50 42.59
CA LEU A 1123 -6.36 -30.42 41.62
C LEU A 1123 -6.09 -29.06 42.25
N GLU A 1124 -6.61 -28.79 43.45
CA GLU A 1124 -6.58 -27.46 44.07
C GLU A 1124 -5.16 -26.90 44.22
N ALA A 1125 -4.21 -27.66 44.73
CA ALA A 1125 -2.82 -27.21 44.87
C ALA A 1125 -2.20 -26.82 43.52
N SER A 1126 -2.43 -27.61 42.46
CA SER A 1126 -1.93 -27.32 41.12
C SER A 1126 -2.60 -26.09 40.52
N ILE A 1127 -3.89 -25.87 40.81
CA ILE A 1127 -4.64 -24.70 40.37
C ILE A 1127 -4.15 -23.44 41.09
N LEU A 1128 -3.98 -23.46 42.40
CA LEU A 1128 -3.46 -22.30 43.16
C LEU A 1128 -2.07 -21.87 42.66
N ASN A 1129 -1.18 -22.84 42.39
CA ASN A 1129 0.12 -22.58 41.75
C ASN A 1129 -0.03 -22.01 40.33
N LEU A 1130 -1.05 -22.44 39.56
CA LEU A 1130 -1.35 -21.87 38.26
C LEU A 1130 -1.84 -20.42 38.38
N LEU A 1131 -2.67 -20.10 39.37
CA LEU A 1131 -3.15 -18.73 39.64
C LEU A 1131 -1.97 -17.78 39.84
N GLU A 1132 -1.01 -18.16 40.70
CA GLU A 1132 0.19 -17.35 40.99
C GLU A 1132 1.07 -17.11 39.74
N LYS A 1133 1.11 -18.07 38.81
CA LYS A 1133 1.88 -17.97 37.57
C LYS A 1133 1.17 -17.19 36.45
N THR A 1134 -0.13 -16.92 36.56
CA THR A 1134 -0.93 -16.44 35.42
C THR A 1134 -0.48 -15.06 34.91
N ASP A 1135 0.00 -14.17 35.78
CA ASP A 1135 0.46 -12.83 35.38
C ASP A 1135 1.98 -12.67 35.25
N LYS A 1136 2.77 -13.54 35.91
CA LYS A 1136 4.24 -13.47 35.93
C LYS A 1136 4.93 -14.61 35.16
N GLY A 1137 4.17 -15.54 34.61
CA GLY A 1137 4.66 -16.71 33.87
C GLY A 1137 4.25 -16.71 32.39
N TYR A 1138 4.66 -17.77 31.67
CA TYR A 1138 4.29 -18.03 30.27
C TYR A 1138 4.67 -16.93 29.26
N GLU A 1139 5.85 -16.32 29.39
CA GLU A 1139 6.36 -15.31 28.43
C GLU A 1139 6.42 -15.82 26.98
N GLN A 1140 6.48 -17.13 26.78
CA GLN A 1140 6.45 -17.77 25.46
C GLN A 1140 5.07 -17.78 24.79
N PHE A 1141 3.99 -17.49 25.51
CA PHE A 1141 2.64 -17.41 24.94
C PHE A 1141 2.43 -16.08 24.22
N SER A 1142 1.65 -16.11 23.14
CA SER A 1142 1.19 -14.88 22.51
C SER A 1142 0.34 -14.06 23.48
N PHE A 1143 0.16 -12.75 23.21
CA PHE A 1143 -0.72 -11.91 24.02
C PHE A 1143 -2.14 -12.50 24.14
N ASP A 1144 -2.70 -12.97 23.02
CA ASP A 1144 -4.05 -13.53 22.98
C ASP A 1144 -4.14 -14.86 23.76
N GLU A 1145 -3.11 -15.71 23.71
CA GLU A 1145 -3.05 -16.95 24.49
C GLU A 1145 -2.99 -16.66 26.00
N ARG A 1146 -2.24 -15.63 26.42
CA ARG A 1146 -2.19 -15.19 27.83
C ARG A 1146 -3.53 -14.61 28.29
N LEU A 1147 -4.21 -13.83 27.44
CA LEU A 1147 -5.53 -13.28 27.76
C LEU A 1147 -6.59 -14.40 27.88
N GLU A 1148 -6.60 -15.39 26.98
CA GLU A 1148 -7.52 -16.54 27.07
C GLU A 1148 -7.24 -17.38 28.34
N LEU A 1149 -5.97 -17.53 28.71
CA LEU A 1149 -5.58 -18.15 29.97
C LEU A 1149 -6.12 -17.36 31.16
N ARG A 1150 -5.92 -16.04 31.19
CA ARG A 1150 -6.40 -15.15 32.26
C ARG A 1150 -7.91 -15.26 32.46
N VAL A 1151 -8.68 -15.26 31.37
CA VAL A 1151 -10.14 -15.47 31.40
C VAL A 1151 -10.49 -16.84 31.98
N SER A 1152 -9.91 -17.91 31.43
CA SER A 1152 -10.24 -19.29 31.84
C SER A 1152 -9.87 -19.54 33.31
N VAL A 1153 -8.73 -19.01 33.75
CA VAL A 1153 -8.26 -19.06 35.13
C VAL A 1153 -9.20 -18.26 36.05
N GLY A 1154 -9.59 -17.05 35.66
CA GLY A 1154 -10.54 -16.23 36.41
C GLY A 1154 -11.87 -16.94 36.65
N GLU A 1155 -12.44 -17.57 35.61
CA GLU A 1155 -13.70 -18.32 35.73
C GLU A 1155 -13.62 -19.46 36.77
N LEU A 1156 -12.50 -20.18 36.81
CA LEU A 1156 -12.29 -21.24 37.78
C LEU A 1156 -12.04 -20.68 39.18
N ALA A 1157 -11.25 -19.61 39.30
CA ALA A 1157 -10.98 -18.93 40.56
C ALA A 1157 -12.25 -18.36 41.19
N CYS A 1158 -13.18 -17.81 40.38
CA CYS A 1158 -14.47 -17.32 40.85
C CYS A 1158 -15.35 -18.44 41.45
N LEU A 1159 -15.35 -19.64 40.84
CA LEU A 1159 -16.06 -20.80 41.40
C LEU A 1159 -15.48 -21.26 42.74
N ILE A 1160 -14.15 -21.30 42.85
CA ILE A 1160 -13.46 -21.66 44.09
C ILE A 1160 -13.70 -20.57 45.14
N PHE A 1161 -13.59 -19.30 44.79
CA PHE A 1161 -13.86 -18.16 45.66
C PHE A 1161 -15.26 -18.24 46.30
N ASN A 1162 -16.29 -18.45 45.48
CA ASN A 1162 -17.68 -18.57 45.96
C ASN A 1162 -17.84 -19.76 46.91
N ASP A 1163 -17.20 -20.89 46.64
CA ASP A 1163 -17.25 -22.07 47.50
C ASP A 1163 -16.54 -21.85 48.85
N TYR A 1164 -15.38 -21.19 48.88
CA TYR A 1164 -14.73 -20.80 50.13
C TYR A 1164 -15.60 -19.82 50.92
N GLN A 1165 -16.22 -18.85 50.25
CA GLN A 1165 -17.09 -17.86 50.86
C GLN A 1165 -18.37 -18.49 51.44
N GLU A 1166 -19.04 -19.37 50.70
CA GLU A 1166 -20.23 -20.11 51.15
C GLU A 1166 -19.95 -21.00 52.37
N ASN A 1167 -18.75 -21.57 52.45
CA ASN A 1167 -18.33 -22.44 53.55
C ASN A 1167 -17.69 -21.69 54.73
N GLY A 1168 -17.56 -20.36 54.66
CA GLY A 1168 -16.93 -19.54 55.71
C GLY A 1168 -15.44 -19.85 55.93
N GLN A 1169 -14.74 -20.33 54.91
CA GLN A 1169 -13.33 -20.68 54.96
C GLN A 1169 -12.44 -19.47 54.58
N GLU A 1170 -11.19 -19.45 55.05
CA GLU A 1170 -10.23 -18.41 54.67
C GLU A 1170 -9.85 -18.56 53.19
N ILE A 1171 -10.04 -17.49 52.42
CA ILE A 1171 -9.81 -17.48 50.97
C ILE A 1171 -8.31 -17.39 50.70
N PRO A 1172 -7.73 -18.27 49.87
CA PRO A 1172 -6.32 -18.21 49.49
C PRO A 1172 -5.89 -16.84 48.94
N SER A 1173 -4.71 -16.37 49.33
CA SER A 1173 -4.18 -15.06 48.91
C SER A 1173 -4.06 -14.95 47.39
N SER A 1174 -3.68 -16.03 46.71
CA SER A 1174 -3.56 -16.06 45.24
C SER A 1174 -4.90 -15.80 44.52
N ILE A 1175 -6.04 -16.18 45.11
CA ILE A 1175 -7.37 -15.87 44.56
C ILE A 1175 -7.72 -14.39 44.78
N LEU A 1176 -7.40 -13.86 45.97
CA LEU A 1176 -7.67 -12.45 46.31
C LEU A 1176 -6.84 -11.50 45.44
N GLU A 1177 -5.54 -11.77 45.28
CA GLU A 1177 -4.64 -11.00 44.41
C GLU A 1177 -5.10 -11.03 42.94
N LEU A 1178 -5.47 -12.22 42.43
CA LEU A 1178 -6.00 -12.35 41.07
C LEU A 1178 -7.30 -11.57 40.88
N ARG A 1179 -8.22 -11.64 41.85
CA ARG A 1179 -9.48 -10.90 41.82
C ARG A 1179 -9.24 -9.39 41.77
N GLU A 1180 -8.34 -8.87 42.61
CA GLU A 1180 -8.01 -7.44 42.63
C GLU A 1180 -7.45 -6.97 41.27
N LEU A 1181 -6.54 -7.75 40.68
CA LEU A 1181 -5.99 -7.46 39.35
C LEU A 1181 -7.05 -7.50 38.25
N GLN A 1182 -7.88 -8.54 38.24
CA GLN A 1182 -8.90 -8.75 37.20
C GLN A 1182 -10.09 -7.80 37.31
N MET A 1183 -10.36 -7.22 38.50
CA MET A 1183 -11.39 -6.20 38.70
C MET A 1183 -10.89 -4.77 38.44
N SER A 1184 -9.61 -4.58 38.11
CA SER A 1184 -9.05 -3.26 37.76
C SER A 1184 -9.86 -2.60 36.64
N GLU A 1185 -10.14 -1.30 36.76
CA GLU A 1185 -10.85 -0.56 35.72
C GLU A 1185 -10.11 -0.55 34.37
N ASN A 1186 -8.78 -0.65 34.38
CA ASN A 1186 -7.97 -0.68 33.16
C ASN A 1186 -7.90 -2.06 32.49
N GLU A 1187 -8.49 -3.09 33.09
CA GLU A 1187 -8.55 -4.44 32.54
C GLU A 1187 -9.68 -4.59 31.51
N PHE A 1188 -9.55 -5.58 30.61
CA PHE A 1188 -10.57 -5.86 29.60
C PHE A 1188 -11.91 -6.27 30.20
N SER A 1189 -12.99 -5.84 29.55
CA SER A 1189 -14.38 -6.11 29.97
C SER A 1189 -14.66 -7.60 30.17
N GLU A 1190 -14.20 -8.48 29.29
CA GLU A 1190 -14.41 -9.93 29.43
C GLU A 1190 -13.69 -10.55 30.63
N VAL A 1191 -12.63 -9.92 31.14
CA VAL A 1191 -11.92 -10.38 32.34
C VAL A 1191 -12.61 -9.80 33.57
N ARG A 1192 -12.95 -8.51 33.57
CA ARG A 1192 -13.68 -7.84 34.68
C ARG A 1192 -15.04 -8.48 34.94
N ASN A 1193 -15.77 -8.83 33.87
CA ASN A 1193 -17.11 -9.40 33.94
C ASN A 1193 -17.16 -10.81 34.56
N ILE A 1194 -16.02 -11.46 34.81
CA ILE A 1194 -15.98 -12.78 35.47
C ILE A 1194 -16.38 -12.69 36.95
N TRP A 1195 -16.08 -11.54 37.58
CA TRP A 1195 -16.28 -11.33 39.02
C TRP A 1195 -17.56 -10.56 39.36
N ASN A 1196 -18.31 -10.12 38.35
CA ASN A 1196 -19.55 -9.33 38.45
C ASN A 1196 -20.73 -10.13 37.93
#